data_AF-A0A3D9B3L8-F1
#
_entry.id   AF-A0A3D9B3L8-F1
#
_cell.length_a   1.000
_cell.length_b   1.000
_cell.length_c   1.000
_cell.angle_alpha   90.00
_cell.angle_beta   90.00
_cell.angle_gamma   90.00
#
_symmetry.space_group_name_H-M   'P 1'
#
loop_
_entity.id
_entity.type
_entity.pdbx_description
1 polymer ?
#
loop_
_entity_poly.entity_id
_entity_poly.type
_entity_poly.pdbx_seq_one_letter_code
_entity_poly.pdbx_strand_id
1 'polypeptide(L)'
;MNRKLFLLPVSVVFLFAFGKMNAQNATKLILDYYRKSGKLIQKNSSSDKVGVIVLNEDPSKSLGATVVYVQQTYDGLRIYNALGKVIIKGDQIISEKNDFSRNILTAGSSQNAKRFTEDFIRQKLGLTKISKLDYSSDLYFEKNGMYVLSKEIFVSDGNSADVWHVIMDAASGEILSKDNMTLHCNFENSSDSHGPSFDVSDAHTEQHPINYKAETPAGAANLLLPGNASYNIFALPVEAPTFGTRTIVNNPWDLTASPEGWHSDGTNNYTITRGNNVYAYSDQDNANIPGYSPDGGSTLNFNYAFADDRYADPFAYRDAAVTNLFYMNNKMHDLFYKFGFTETARNYQTNNFTNGGFGGDAVRAEAFDGSGLNNANFSSGYERITTAGVIQVLAPRMQMYLYDRTQTAADPIVRYQYNAPATAVSRPKVLTGGASFGPIFGPPVTGDLALSVPTDACTAPAAGSLTNKIAIMTSTGCEYGLKVLNAQNAGAIGVIVYRPSTDTPASMGGGTSGNQVTIPAINIGKTEGEFMVAQLNGGTTMNATLNVDFSGFKHSSFDNGIIAHEYGHGISNRLTGQGYSCLSAANTTEQMGEGWSDYFALMLTTRPGDTSAVARGVSTYPKGQPSTGEGNRPAKYSPDFSINDYTYARTNTAVIPHGVGFIWATMLWDLSWKYIEKYGYNSDVLASTTSGNAKVLQLVIDGLKLQACSPTFIDGRDAILQADAVGNGGADKCMIWKAFAKRGLGVNASAGVKTVANDQVEDFTVPQECDTILATQDVKTADHQFIVFPNPTYDEFFVGNIDQSSKEVKIKMFDMSGKLLLSDSRESGSKKAISTKGFQKGVYMVHIQQGDKTQLEKLIVR
;
A
#
# COMPACT_ATOMS: atom_id res chain seq x y z
N MET A 1 -40.14 -44.53 -44.26
CA MET A 1 -40.94 -43.52 -44.99
C MET A 1 -41.98 -42.94 -44.04
N ASN A 2 -41.76 -41.70 -43.56
CA ASN A 2 -42.77 -40.70 -43.17
C ASN A 2 -42.07 -39.62 -42.32
N ARG A 3 -41.89 -38.42 -42.91
CA ARG A 3 -41.30 -37.24 -42.28
C ARG A 3 -42.41 -36.29 -41.84
N LYS A 4 -42.30 -35.76 -40.62
CA LYS A 4 -43.05 -34.58 -40.16
C LYS A 4 -42.06 -33.45 -39.86
N LEU A 5 -42.43 -32.26 -40.36
CA LEU A 5 -41.93 -30.94 -40.02
C LEU A 5 -41.97 -30.67 -38.50
N PHE A 6 -40.98 -29.94 -37.98
CA PHE A 6 -41.21 -28.94 -36.92
C PHE A 6 -40.18 -27.80 -37.01
N LEU A 7 -40.67 -26.59 -36.68
CA LEU A 7 -40.09 -25.27 -36.89
C LEU A 7 -38.84 -24.97 -36.04
N LEU A 8 -37.92 -24.18 -36.61
CA LEU A 8 -36.83 -23.47 -35.93
C LEU A 8 -37.22 -21.99 -35.79
N PRO A 9 -37.09 -21.33 -34.61
CA PRO A 9 -36.99 -19.89 -34.55
C PRO A 9 -35.53 -19.47 -34.65
N VAL A 10 -35.24 -18.59 -35.61
CA VAL A 10 -34.02 -17.80 -35.68
C VAL A 10 -33.98 -16.88 -34.46
N SER A 11 -32.92 -16.95 -33.66
CA SER A 11 -32.65 -15.98 -32.60
C SER A 11 -31.15 -15.72 -32.48
N VAL A 12 -30.76 -14.60 -33.11
CA VAL A 12 -29.85 -13.56 -32.59
C VAL A 12 -28.49 -14.04 -32.05
N VAL A 13 -27.51 -14.06 -32.95
CA VAL A 13 -26.09 -13.86 -32.62
C VAL A 13 -25.84 -12.34 -32.58
N PHE A 14 -25.97 -11.73 -31.40
CA PHE A 14 -25.49 -10.37 -31.12
C PHE A 14 -24.86 -10.37 -29.74
N LEU A 15 -23.57 -10.71 -29.63
CA LEU A 15 -22.80 -10.46 -28.41
C LEU A 15 -21.26 -10.50 -28.58
N PHE A 16 -20.72 -10.64 -29.80
CA PHE A 16 -19.27 -10.88 -29.99
C PHE A 16 -18.46 -9.75 -30.65
N ALA A 17 -18.90 -8.49 -30.55
CA ALA A 17 -18.17 -7.39 -31.18
C ALA A 17 -17.88 -6.16 -30.29
N PHE A 18 -18.36 -6.11 -29.05
CA PHE A 18 -18.32 -4.87 -28.25
C PHE A 18 -16.90 -4.44 -27.81
N GLY A 19 -15.97 -5.36 -27.53
CA GLY A 19 -14.63 -5.00 -27.04
C GLY A 19 -13.72 -4.34 -28.08
N LYS A 20 -13.63 -4.89 -29.30
CA LYS A 20 -12.77 -4.33 -30.37
C LYS A 20 -13.43 -3.16 -31.12
N MET A 21 -14.77 -3.11 -31.18
CA MET A 21 -15.47 -2.00 -31.83
C MET A 21 -15.40 -0.70 -31.01
N ASN A 22 -15.38 -0.79 -29.68
CA ASN A 22 -15.31 0.41 -28.82
C ASN A 22 -13.94 1.09 -28.85
N ALA A 23 -12.83 0.34 -28.81
CA ALA A 23 -11.48 0.95 -28.80
C ALA A 23 -11.13 1.74 -30.08
N GLN A 24 -11.56 1.25 -31.25
CA GLN A 24 -11.44 1.99 -32.51
C GLN A 24 -12.34 3.23 -32.54
N ASN A 25 -13.50 3.17 -31.87
CA ASN A 25 -14.42 4.31 -31.79
C ASN A 25 -13.89 5.39 -30.83
N ALA A 26 -13.42 5.02 -29.62
CA ALA A 26 -12.86 5.95 -28.64
C ALA A 26 -11.61 6.67 -29.17
N THR A 27 -10.66 5.93 -29.76
CA THR A 27 -9.44 6.52 -30.35
C THR A 27 -9.80 7.53 -31.43
N LYS A 28 -10.73 7.18 -32.33
CA LYS A 28 -11.18 8.09 -33.40
C LYS A 28 -11.88 9.32 -32.83
N LEU A 29 -12.80 9.12 -31.87
CA LEU A 29 -13.54 10.20 -31.22
C LEU A 29 -12.60 11.20 -30.54
N ILE A 30 -11.60 10.72 -29.81
CA ILE A 30 -10.61 11.54 -29.13
C ILE A 30 -9.73 12.29 -30.13
N LEU A 31 -9.24 11.61 -31.17
CA LEU A 31 -8.43 12.26 -32.21
C LEU A 31 -9.23 13.34 -32.94
N ASP A 32 -10.48 13.07 -33.31
CA ASP A 32 -11.36 14.04 -33.95
C ASP A 32 -11.66 15.23 -33.03
N TYR A 33 -11.88 14.98 -31.73
CA TYR A 33 -12.05 16.03 -30.72
C TYR A 33 -10.81 16.91 -30.58
N TYR A 34 -9.62 16.32 -30.46
CA TYR A 34 -8.38 17.09 -30.31
C TYR A 34 -7.97 17.85 -31.58
N ARG A 35 -8.28 17.30 -32.76
CA ARG A 35 -8.12 18.01 -34.03
C ARG A 35 -9.06 19.22 -34.11
N LYS A 36 -10.35 19.03 -33.83
CA LYS A 36 -11.36 20.11 -33.85
C LYS A 36 -11.09 21.21 -32.82
N SER A 37 -10.62 20.85 -31.63
CA SER A 37 -10.28 21.80 -30.56
C SER A 37 -8.89 22.45 -30.72
N GLY A 38 -8.16 22.12 -31.80
CA GLY A 38 -6.82 22.64 -32.06
C GLY A 38 -5.77 22.24 -31.01
N LYS A 39 -6.02 21.18 -30.23
CA LYS A 39 -5.10 20.67 -29.21
C LYS A 39 -3.91 19.93 -29.82
N LEU A 40 -4.03 19.45 -31.06
CA LEU A 40 -2.91 18.84 -31.82
C LEU A 40 -2.25 19.80 -32.81
N ILE A 41 -2.50 21.11 -32.71
CA ILE A 41 -1.93 22.11 -33.61
C ILE A 41 -0.78 22.81 -32.89
N GLN A 42 0.40 22.84 -33.52
CA GLN A 42 1.52 23.66 -33.05
C GLN A 42 1.18 25.14 -33.24
N LYS A 43 1.49 25.97 -32.24
CA LYS A 43 1.15 27.41 -32.26
C LYS A 43 1.74 28.17 -33.46
N ASN A 44 2.89 27.73 -33.99
CA ASN A 44 3.67 28.42 -35.03
C ASN A 44 4.12 27.52 -36.21
N SER A 45 3.49 26.35 -36.42
CA SER A 45 3.87 25.43 -37.49
C SER A 45 2.66 24.65 -38.03
N SER A 46 2.62 24.43 -39.34
CA SER A 46 1.65 23.55 -40.02
C SER A 46 2.12 22.09 -40.09
N SER A 47 3.15 21.70 -39.35
CA SER A 47 3.69 20.34 -39.37
C SER A 47 2.81 19.36 -38.59
N ASP A 48 2.39 18.26 -39.22
CA ASP A 48 1.60 17.16 -38.63
C ASP A 48 2.39 16.27 -37.63
N LYS A 49 3.38 16.84 -36.93
CA LYS A 49 4.25 16.09 -36.01
C LYS A 49 3.62 15.80 -34.66
N VAL A 50 2.64 16.60 -34.22
CA VAL A 50 1.97 16.41 -32.92
C VAL A 50 0.90 15.33 -33.04
N GLY A 51 0.95 14.35 -32.15
CA GLY A 51 -0.01 13.25 -32.10
C GLY A 51 -0.42 12.90 -30.68
N VAL A 52 -1.25 11.86 -30.59
CA VAL A 52 -1.69 11.27 -29.32
C VAL A 52 -1.78 9.76 -29.49
N ILE A 53 -1.40 9.03 -28.45
CA ILE A 53 -1.64 7.59 -28.31
C ILE A 53 -2.55 7.31 -27.10
N VAL A 54 -3.34 6.25 -27.16
CA VAL A 54 -4.10 5.74 -26.01
C VAL A 54 -3.17 4.83 -25.21
N LEU A 55 -3.03 5.12 -23.91
CA LEU A 55 -2.27 4.28 -22.98
C LEU A 55 -3.14 3.19 -22.38
N ASN A 56 -4.37 3.54 -21.99
CA ASN A 56 -5.31 2.63 -21.37
C ASN A 56 -6.76 3.07 -21.62
N GLU A 57 -7.68 2.11 -21.67
CA GLU A 57 -9.11 2.32 -21.81
C GLU A 57 -9.85 1.40 -20.82
N ASP A 58 -10.53 2.01 -19.84
CA ASP A 58 -11.30 1.30 -18.81
C ASP A 58 -12.81 1.59 -18.93
N PRO A 59 -13.63 0.63 -19.39
CA PRO A 59 -15.08 0.76 -19.38
C PRO A 59 -15.63 0.60 -17.94
N SER A 60 -15.59 1.68 -17.17
CA SER A 60 -15.99 1.69 -15.76
C SER A 60 -17.51 1.51 -15.58
N LYS A 61 -17.88 0.39 -14.96
CA LYS A 61 -19.29 0.05 -14.65
C LYS A 61 -19.91 1.00 -13.63
N SER A 62 -19.17 1.39 -12.59
CA SER A 62 -19.62 2.28 -11.52
C SER A 62 -19.92 3.69 -12.02
N LEU A 63 -19.07 4.21 -12.91
CA LEU A 63 -19.24 5.53 -13.52
C LEU A 63 -20.28 5.54 -14.65
N GLY A 64 -20.58 4.35 -15.21
CA GLY A 64 -21.36 4.22 -16.44
C GLY A 64 -20.72 4.99 -17.59
N ALA A 65 -19.39 5.00 -17.64
CA ALA A 65 -18.57 5.76 -18.58
C ALA A 65 -17.22 5.06 -18.81
N THR A 66 -16.61 5.31 -19.95
CA THR A 66 -15.26 4.83 -20.27
C THR A 66 -14.23 5.89 -19.91
N VAL A 67 -13.24 5.51 -19.10
CA VAL A 67 -12.09 6.35 -18.74
C VAL A 67 -10.94 6.00 -19.68
N VAL A 68 -10.45 6.98 -20.43
CA VAL A 68 -9.36 6.81 -21.42
C VAL A 68 -8.18 7.67 -21.03
N TYR A 69 -7.03 7.03 -20.84
CA TYR A 69 -5.75 7.72 -20.64
C TYR A 69 -5.02 7.84 -21.96
N VAL A 70 -4.53 9.04 -22.23
CA VAL A 70 -3.85 9.39 -23.47
C VAL A 70 -2.52 10.08 -23.19
N GLN A 71 -1.59 9.94 -24.13
CA GLN A 71 -0.25 10.49 -24.04
C GLN A 71 0.05 11.28 -25.31
N GLN A 72 0.48 12.54 -25.14
CA GLN A 72 0.92 13.36 -26.28
C GLN A 72 2.20 12.77 -26.89
N THR A 73 2.28 12.84 -28.21
CA THR A 73 3.48 12.50 -28.98
C THR A 73 3.93 13.66 -29.87
N TYR A 74 5.22 13.68 -30.19
CA TYR A 74 5.82 14.56 -31.18
C TYR A 74 6.76 13.75 -32.07
N ASP A 75 6.56 13.79 -33.38
CA ASP A 75 7.30 13.00 -34.38
C ASP A 75 7.28 11.50 -34.08
N GLY A 76 6.15 11.02 -33.53
CA GLY A 76 5.95 9.61 -33.13
C GLY A 76 6.54 9.23 -31.76
N LEU A 77 7.34 10.09 -31.12
CA LEU A 77 7.90 9.86 -29.79
C LEU A 77 7.01 10.43 -28.70
N ARG A 78 6.93 9.75 -27.55
CA ARG A 78 6.17 10.24 -26.38
C ARG A 78 6.78 11.53 -25.83
N ILE A 79 5.96 12.39 -25.22
CA ILE A 79 6.43 13.54 -24.44
C ILE A 79 6.23 13.23 -22.96
N TYR A 80 7.30 13.15 -22.19
CA TYR A 80 7.22 12.83 -20.76
C TYR A 80 6.24 13.76 -20.01
N ASN A 81 5.40 13.18 -19.16
CA ASN A 81 4.36 13.86 -18.36
C ASN A 81 3.31 14.68 -19.14
N ALA A 82 3.28 14.65 -20.48
CA ALA A 82 2.22 15.26 -21.27
C ALA A 82 1.01 14.31 -21.41
N LEU A 83 0.40 14.00 -20.27
CA LEU A 83 -0.70 13.04 -20.15
C LEU A 83 -2.06 13.75 -20.32
N GLY A 84 -3.07 12.99 -20.70
CA GLY A 84 -4.45 13.43 -20.75
C GLY A 84 -5.40 12.34 -20.31
N LYS A 85 -6.56 12.76 -19.79
CA LYS A 85 -7.62 11.89 -19.31
C LYS A 85 -8.94 12.34 -19.94
N VAL A 86 -9.59 11.41 -20.63
CA VAL A 86 -10.87 11.62 -21.31
C VAL A 86 -11.92 10.71 -20.68
N ILE A 87 -13.09 11.26 -20.38
CA ILE A 87 -14.25 10.50 -19.92
C ILE A 87 -15.29 10.49 -21.04
N ILE A 88 -15.64 9.30 -21.51
CA ILE A 88 -16.59 9.09 -22.60
C ILE A 88 -17.84 8.43 -22.03
N LYS A 89 -19.02 9.00 -22.30
CA LYS A 89 -20.32 8.42 -21.90
C LYS A 89 -21.21 8.33 -23.14
N GLY A 90 -21.54 7.10 -23.54
CA GLY A 90 -22.10 6.85 -24.88
C GLY A 90 -21.08 7.22 -25.97
N ASP A 91 -21.49 7.99 -26.97
CA ASP A 91 -20.60 8.48 -28.04
C ASP A 91 -20.11 9.93 -27.81
N GLN A 92 -20.13 10.41 -26.55
CA GLN A 92 -19.79 11.79 -26.21
C GLN A 92 -18.67 11.87 -25.16
N ILE A 93 -17.73 12.79 -25.40
CA ILE A 93 -16.73 13.19 -24.40
C ILE A 93 -17.42 14.16 -23.43
N ILE A 94 -17.55 13.74 -22.17
CA ILE A 94 -18.19 14.54 -21.11
C ILE A 94 -17.17 15.30 -20.25
N SER A 95 -15.91 14.87 -20.26
CA SER A 95 -14.81 15.53 -19.58
C SER A 95 -13.51 15.23 -20.29
N GLU A 96 -12.65 16.24 -20.36
CA GLU A 96 -11.30 16.14 -20.91
C GLU A 96 -10.38 17.07 -20.12
N LYS A 97 -9.29 16.53 -19.57
CA LYS A 97 -8.21 17.29 -18.93
C LYS A 97 -6.87 16.75 -19.42
N ASN A 98 -5.94 17.63 -19.78
CA ASN A 98 -4.62 17.26 -20.27
C ASN A 98 -3.54 18.29 -19.92
N ASP A 99 -2.30 17.79 -19.90
CA ASP A 99 -1.06 18.53 -19.71
C ASP A 99 -0.29 18.69 -21.04
N PHE A 100 -0.99 18.76 -22.17
CA PHE A 100 -0.36 18.79 -23.49
C PHE A 100 0.30 20.15 -23.78
N SER A 101 1.49 20.10 -24.35
CA SER A 101 2.22 21.29 -24.81
C SER A 101 1.90 21.63 -26.25
N ARG A 102 1.64 22.91 -26.52
CA ARG A 102 1.42 23.45 -27.89
C ARG A 102 2.67 24.09 -28.50
N ASN A 103 3.71 24.29 -27.70
CA ASN A 103 4.95 24.97 -28.09
C ASN A 103 6.13 24.00 -27.94
N ILE A 104 6.19 22.99 -28.81
CA ILE A 104 7.23 21.96 -28.75
C ILE A 104 8.41 22.41 -29.61
N LEU A 105 9.45 22.92 -28.96
CA LEU A 105 10.71 23.27 -29.61
C LEU A 105 11.73 22.17 -29.31
N THR A 106 12.05 21.35 -30.31
CA THR A 106 13.05 20.30 -30.16
C THR A 106 14.45 20.83 -30.47
N ALA A 107 15.41 20.57 -29.60
CA ALA A 107 16.82 20.68 -29.97
C ALA A 107 17.10 19.61 -31.05
N GLY A 108 17.62 19.99 -32.21
CA GLY A 108 17.80 19.06 -33.34
C GLY A 108 18.58 17.81 -32.93
N SER A 109 17.98 16.62 -33.02
CA SER A 109 18.68 15.36 -32.75
C SER A 109 19.19 14.76 -34.06
N SER A 110 20.50 14.80 -34.28
CA SER A 110 21.14 13.81 -35.14
C SER A 110 21.75 12.73 -34.26
N GLN A 111 21.56 11.48 -34.66
CA GLN A 111 22.07 10.22 -34.08
C GLN A 111 21.08 9.48 -33.16
N ASN A 112 20.73 8.26 -33.59
CA ASN A 112 20.22 7.20 -32.73
C ASN A 112 21.23 7.00 -31.59
N ALA A 113 20.99 7.60 -30.44
CA ALA A 113 21.88 7.45 -29.29
C ALA A 113 21.88 5.98 -28.85
N LYS A 114 23.07 5.37 -28.85
CA LYS A 114 23.31 4.01 -28.35
C LYS A 114 22.81 3.90 -26.90
N ARG A 115 22.36 2.72 -26.50
CA ARG A 115 22.09 2.43 -25.08
C ARG A 115 23.35 2.72 -24.26
N PHE A 116 23.19 3.34 -23.10
CA PHE A 116 24.27 3.48 -22.13
C PHE A 116 24.65 2.10 -21.58
N THR A 117 25.92 1.91 -21.25
CA THR A 117 26.38 0.69 -20.59
C THR A 117 25.80 0.61 -19.18
N GLU A 118 25.61 -0.61 -18.69
CA GLU A 118 25.12 -0.84 -17.33
C GLU A 118 26.05 -0.19 -16.30
N ASP A 119 27.37 -0.32 -16.45
CA ASP A 119 28.37 0.35 -15.60
C ASP A 119 28.23 1.87 -15.55
N PHE A 120 27.91 2.51 -16.68
CA PHE A 120 27.71 3.96 -16.71
C PHE A 120 26.47 4.35 -15.91
N ILE A 121 25.35 3.64 -16.10
CA ILE A 121 24.10 3.88 -15.37
C ILE A 121 24.31 3.65 -13.88
N ARG A 122 24.99 2.54 -13.55
CA ARG A 122 25.34 2.16 -12.20
C ARG A 122 26.09 3.29 -11.49
N GLN A 123 27.20 3.76 -12.07
CA GLN A 123 27.96 4.88 -11.52
C GLN A 123 27.14 6.18 -11.43
N LYS A 124 26.33 6.49 -12.45
CA LYS A 124 25.51 7.72 -12.48
C LYS A 124 24.43 7.75 -11.40
N LEU A 125 23.84 6.60 -11.09
CA LEU A 125 22.78 6.50 -10.11
C LEU A 125 23.29 6.39 -8.67
N GLY A 126 24.62 6.36 -8.48
CA GLY A 126 25.24 6.00 -7.22
C GLY A 126 25.14 4.50 -6.93
N LEU A 127 24.65 3.73 -7.92
CA LEU A 127 24.44 2.31 -7.81
C LEU A 127 25.77 1.53 -7.85
N THR A 128 25.70 0.28 -7.49
CA THR A 128 26.85 -0.60 -7.27
C THR A 128 26.63 -1.97 -7.86
N LYS A 129 25.36 -2.41 -7.85
CA LYS A 129 24.81 -3.51 -8.60
C LYS A 129 23.49 -3.06 -9.14
N ILE A 130 23.27 -3.46 -10.38
CA ILE A 130 21.97 -3.39 -10.99
C ILE A 130 21.51 -4.85 -11.12
N SER A 131 20.44 -5.22 -10.43
CA SER A 131 19.86 -6.56 -10.58
C SER A 131 19.07 -6.69 -11.88
N LYS A 132 18.51 -5.56 -12.35
CA LYS A 132 17.77 -5.50 -13.62
C LYS A 132 17.81 -4.10 -14.22
N LEU A 133 18.09 -4.03 -15.52
CA LEU A 133 18.06 -2.80 -16.30
C LEU A 133 17.12 -2.94 -17.50
N ASP A 134 16.07 -2.11 -17.49
CA ASP A 134 15.01 -2.16 -18.48
C ASP A 134 14.91 -0.84 -19.26
N TYR A 135 15.17 -0.88 -20.56
CA TYR A 135 14.92 0.26 -21.45
C TYR A 135 13.48 0.29 -21.96
N SER A 136 12.88 1.47 -21.92
CA SER A 136 11.65 1.81 -22.66
C SER A 136 11.99 2.50 -23.98
N SER A 137 10.98 2.79 -24.79
CA SER A 137 11.07 3.60 -26.01
C SER A 137 11.51 5.02 -25.67
N ASP A 138 12.38 5.58 -26.52
CA ASP A 138 12.84 6.95 -26.39
C ASP A 138 11.66 7.93 -26.35
N LEU A 139 11.85 9.04 -25.64
CA LEU A 139 10.83 10.07 -25.46
C LEU A 139 11.46 11.47 -25.46
N TYR A 140 10.62 12.49 -25.52
CA TYR A 140 11.03 13.88 -25.32
C TYR A 140 10.77 14.30 -23.88
N PHE A 141 11.78 14.89 -23.24
CA PHE A 141 11.68 15.51 -21.91
C PHE A 141 11.82 17.03 -22.05
N GLU A 142 10.99 17.79 -21.33
CA GLU A 142 11.05 19.25 -21.33
C GLU A 142 12.16 19.75 -20.40
N LYS A 143 13.09 20.53 -20.94
CA LYS A 143 14.23 21.11 -20.22
C LYS A 143 14.37 22.58 -20.63
N ASN A 144 14.04 23.50 -19.72
CA ASN A 144 14.20 24.95 -19.91
C ASN A 144 13.49 25.49 -21.17
N GLY A 145 12.26 25.02 -21.44
CA GLY A 145 11.45 25.42 -22.59
C GLY A 145 11.81 24.70 -23.91
N MET A 146 12.78 23.78 -23.89
CA MET A 146 13.14 22.95 -25.04
C MET A 146 12.95 21.47 -24.75
N TYR A 147 12.52 20.71 -25.75
CA TYR A 147 12.33 19.28 -25.65
C TYR A 147 13.58 18.55 -26.13
N VAL A 148 14.20 17.78 -25.24
CA VAL A 148 15.41 17.01 -25.51
C VAL A 148 15.09 15.52 -25.65
N LEU A 149 15.71 14.86 -26.62
CA LEU A 149 15.59 13.42 -26.78
C LEU A 149 16.18 12.73 -25.55
N SER A 150 15.43 11.82 -24.94
CA SER A 150 15.77 11.21 -23.66
C SER A 150 15.53 9.71 -23.65
N LYS A 151 16.32 9.00 -22.86
CA LYS A 151 16.15 7.58 -22.54
C LYS A 151 15.29 7.44 -21.29
N GLU A 152 14.25 6.62 -21.37
CA GLU A 152 13.49 6.15 -20.21
C GLU A 152 13.99 4.76 -19.83
N ILE A 153 14.45 4.62 -18.59
CA ILE A 153 14.94 3.35 -18.05
C ILE A 153 14.32 3.06 -16.69
N PHE A 154 14.23 1.77 -16.39
CA PHE A 154 13.86 1.25 -15.08
C PHE A 154 15.04 0.42 -14.55
N VAL A 155 15.43 0.68 -13.31
CA VAL A 155 16.63 0.09 -12.72
C VAL A 155 16.28 -0.50 -11.37
N SER A 156 16.31 -1.82 -11.26
CA SER A 156 16.23 -2.49 -9.97
C SER A 156 17.61 -2.47 -9.33
N ASP A 157 17.69 -1.89 -8.13
CA ASP A 157 18.87 -2.06 -7.27
C ASP A 157 18.98 -3.56 -6.94
N GLY A 158 20.20 -4.07 -6.82
CA GLY A 158 20.40 -5.45 -6.43
C GLY A 158 20.78 -5.65 -4.97
N ASN A 159 20.77 -4.58 -4.17
CA ASN A 159 21.17 -4.60 -2.76
C ASN A 159 20.11 -3.99 -1.84
N SER A 160 19.14 -3.32 -2.44
CA SER A 160 17.95 -2.85 -1.77
C SER A 160 16.72 -3.31 -2.54
N ALA A 161 15.57 -3.10 -1.93
CA ALA A 161 14.30 -3.32 -2.57
C ALA A 161 14.01 -2.33 -3.72
N ASP A 162 14.80 -1.26 -3.86
CA ASP A 162 14.44 -0.10 -4.66
C ASP A 162 14.39 -0.41 -6.16
N VAL A 163 13.41 0.21 -6.82
CA VAL A 163 13.24 0.17 -8.27
C VAL A 163 13.10 1.61 -8.74
N TRP A 164 14.08 2.07 -9.51
CA TRP A 164 14.21 3.44 -9.96
C TRP A 164 13.61 3.62 -11.35
N HIS A 165 12.73 4.60 -11.53
CA HIS A 165 12.33 5.12 -12.84
C HIS A 165 13.18 6.34 -13.15
N VAL A 166 13.91 6.31 -14.27
CA VAL A 166 14.90 7.35 -14.59
C VAL A 166 14.70 7.82 -16.02
N ILE A 167 14.67 9.14 -16.19
CA ILE A 167 14.77 9.80 -17.49
C ILE A 167 16.16 10.42 -17.62
N MET A 168 16.87 10.08 -18.69
CA MET A 168 18.22 10.58 -18.95
C MET A 168 18.29 11.28 -20.30
N ASP A 169 19.02 12.39 -20.39
CA ASP A 169 19.34 13.03 -21.67
C ASP A 169 20.08 12.03 -22.56
N ALA A 170 19.57 11.81 -23.78
CA ALA A 170 20.09 10.76 -24.66
C ALA A 170 21.50 11.03 -25.18
N ALA A 171 21.96 12.29 -25.18
CA ALA A 171 23.29 12.66 -25.66
C ALA A 171 24.33 12.66 -24.53
N SER A 172 24.00 13.24 -23.37
CA SER A 172 24.94 13.43 -22.26
C SER A 172 24.88 12.35 -21.17
N GLY A 173 23.76 11.64 -21.07
CA GLY A 173 23.47 10.76 -19.94
C GLY A 173 23.28 11.51 -18.62
N GLU A 174 22.93 12.80 -18.68
CA GLU A 174 22.47 13.58 -17.52
C GLU A 174 21.11 13.06 -17.04
N ILE A 175 20.95 12.88 -15.73
CA ILE A 175 19.67 12.49 -15.14
C ILE A 175 18.76 13.71 -15.13
N LEU A 176 17.66 13.61 -15.88
CA LEU A 176 16.63 14.65 -15.98
C LEU A 176 15.49 14.43 -14.97
N SER A 177 15.20 13.17 -14.65
CA SER A 177 14.25 12.76 -13.61
C SER A 177 14.69 11.42 -13.01
N LYS A 178 14.49 11.25 -11.71
CA LYS A 178 14.74 10.01 -10.96
C LYS A 178 13.67 9.86 -9.88
N ASP A 179 12.94 8.76 -9.94
CA ASP A 179 11.86 8.44 -9.00
C ASP A 179 12.04 7.03 -8.43
N ASN A 180 11.77 6.85 -7.14
CA ASN A 180 11.75 5.52 -6.52
C ASN A 180 10.32 4.97 -6.54
N MET A 181 10.12 3.84 -7.22
CA MET A 181 8.82 3.18 -7.34
C MET A 181 8.57 2.14 -6.23
N THR A 182 9.47 2.05 -5.24
CA THR A 182 9.28 1.20 -4.06
C THR A 182 8.88 2.08 -2.88
N LEU A 183 7.68 1.87 -2.35
CA LEU A 183 7.16 2.62 -1.22
C LEU A 183 7.44 1.83 0.05
N HIS A 184 8.18 2.47 0.98
CA HIS A 184 8.61 1.88 2.24
C HIS A 184 7.78 2.43 3.39
N CYS A 185 7.28 1.54 4.24
CA CYS A 185 6.46 1.87 5.39
C CYS A 185 7.27 1.73 6.68
N ASN A 186 8.26 2.60 6.94
CA ASN A 186 9.05 2.45 8.17
C ASN A 186 8.17 2.66 9.42
N PHE A 187 8.10 1.67 10.31
CA PHE A 187 7.23 1.70 11.51
C PHE A 187 7.97 2.11 12.81
N GLU A 188 9.27 2.42 12.73
CA GLU A 188 10.04 2.93 13.87
C GLU A 188 9.86 4.45 14.05
N ASN A 189 9.33 4.86 15.20
CA ASN A 189 9.39 6.24 15.67
C ASN A 189 10.68 6.43 16.50
N SER A 190 11.77 6.81 15.86
CA SER A 190 12.85 7.53 16.54
C SER A 190 13.04 8.87 15.86
N SER A 191 12.90 9.94 16.64
CA SER A 191 12.98 11.35 16.23
C SER A 191 14.36 11.82 15.75
N ASP A 192 15.24 10.93 15.31
CA ASP A 192 16.61 11.27 14.88
C ASP A 192 17.09 10.33 13.77
N SER A 193 16.79 10.66 12.51
CA SER A 193 17.53 10.13 11.35
C SER A 193 17.60 11.17 10.22
N HIS A 194 18.57 12.06 10.34
CA HIS A 194 19.08 12.86 9.22
C HIS A 194 20.09 12.02 8.41
N GLY A 195 19.87 11.85 7.11
CA GLY A 195 20.94 11.58 6.14
C GLY A 195 20.65 10.48 5.09
N PRO A 196 21.11 10.65 3.84
CA PRO A 196 20.61 9.96 2.65
C PRO A 196 21.20 8.55 2.41
N SER A 197 20.41 7.75 1.67
CA SER A 197 20.69 6.43 1.08
C SER A 197 22.02 6.34 0.30
N PHE A 198 22.60 5.14 0.16
CA PHE A 198 23.11 4.53 -1.10
C PHE A 198 23.98 3.26 -0.84
N ASP A 199 23.51 2.10 -1.33
CA ASP A 199 24.16 1.21 -2.33
C ASP A 199 24.59 -0.27 -2.08
N VAL A 200 25.59 -0.89 -2.76
CA VAL A 200 26.47 -2.15 -2.77
C VAL A 200 26.10 -3.64 -3.06
N SER A 201 26.48 -4.07 -4.30
CA SER A 201 26.63 -5.30 -5.16
C SER A 201 27.12 -6.69 -4.70
N ASP A 202 27.23 -7.81 -5.47
CA ASP A 202 26.80 -8.37 -6.79
C ASP A 202 26.93 -9.91 -6.85
N ALA A 203 26.04 -10.55 -7.62
CA ALA A 203 26.13 -11.93 -8.11
C ALA A 203 25.04 -12.15 -9.18
N HIS A 204 25.48 -12.45 -10.41
CA HIS A 204 24.67 -12.54 -11.62
C HIS A 204 23.89 -13.85 -11.75
N THR A 205 22.68 -13.82 -12.32
CA THR A 205 22.21 -14.86 -13.26
C THR A 205 20.96 -14.42 -14.03
N GLU A 206 20.87 -14.90 -15.27
CA GLU A 206 19.86 -14.56 -16.29
C GLU A 206 18.43 -14.90 -15.85
N GLN A 207 17.55 -13.89 -15.82
CA GLN A 207 16.10 -14.10 -15.96
C GLN A 207 15.67 -13.72 -17.36
N HIS A 208 15.17 -14.71 -18.12
CA HIS A 208 14.71 -14.50 -19.48
C HIS A 208 13.50 -13.52 -19.49
N PRO A 209 13.57 -12.38 -20.21
CA PRO A 209 12.40 -11.56 -20.46
C PRO A 209 11.41 -12.40 -21.28
N ILE A 210 10.27 -12.75 -20.69
CA ILE A 210 9.21 -13.43 -21.45
C ILE A 210 8.56 -12.38 -22.36
N ASN A 211 8.90 -12.48 -23.64
CA ASN A 211 8.24 -11.75 -24.72
C ASN A 211 6.82 -12.31 -24.90
N TYR A 212 5.86 -11.81 -24.12
CA TYR A 212 4.46 -11.99 -24.49
C TYR A 212 4.15 -11.09 -25.68
N LYS A 213 4.10 -11.70 -26.88
CA LYS A 213 3.25 -11.15 -27.93
C LYS A 213 1.83 -11.16 -27.38
N ALA A 214 1.06 -10.12 -27.68
CA ALA A 214 -0.39 -10.14 -27.54
C ALA A 214 -0.97 -11.21 -28.48
N GLU A 215 -0.86 -12.48 -28.10
CA GLU A 215 -1.67 -13.53 -28.70
C GLU A 215 -3.04 -13.42 -28.08
N THR A 216 -3.98 -12.88 -28.83
CA THR A 216 -5.40 -13.11 -28.58
C THR A 216 -5.68 -14.60 -28.81
N PRO A 217 -6.01 -15.42 -27.79
CA PRO A 217 -6.76 -16.63 -28.06
C PRO A 217 -8.19 -16.17 -28.31
N ALA A 218 -8.54 -15.99 -29.58
CA ALA A 218 -9.92 -16.03 -30.01
C ALA A 218 -10.39 -17.48 -29.90
N GLY A 219 -10.64 -17.93 -28.67
CA GLY A 219 -11.20 -19.23 -28.33
C GLY A 219 -11.89 -19.07 -26.99
N ALA A 220 -13.11 -19.59 -26.86
CA ALA A 220 -13.79 -19.62 -25.57
C ALA A 220 -12.85 -20.26 -24.54
N ALA A 221 -12.44 -19.50 -23.51
CA ALA A 221 -11.67 -20.06 -22.42
C ALA A 221 -12.57 -21.12 -21.76
N ASN A 222 -12.17 -22.39 -21.86
CA ASN A 222 -12.77 -23.45 -21.05
C ASN A 222 -12.25 -23.23 -19.63
N LEU A 223 -12.93 -22.35 -18.88
CA LEU A 223 -12.61 -22.09 -17.48
C LEU A 223 -12.67 -23.39 -16.69
N LEU A 224 -11.61 -23.70 -15.97
CA LEU A 224 -11.57 -24.83 -15.05
C LEU A 224 -12.35 -24.46 -13.78
N LEU A 225 -13.20 -25.37 -13.31
CA LEU A 225 -13.79 -25.21 -11.99
C LEU A 225 -12.70 -25.36 -10.93
N PRO A 226 -12.61 -24.45 -9.95
CA PRO A 226 -11.62 -24.58 -8.90
C PRO A 226 -11.84 -25.83 -8.06
N GLY A 227 -10.75 -26.52 -7.73
CA GLY A 227 -10.74 -27.54 -6.69
C GLY A 227 -11.04 -26.93 -5.31
N ASN A 228 -11.46 -27.76 -4.35
CA ASN A 228 -11.67 -27.30 -2.97
C ASN A 228 -10.33 -26.99 -2.30
N ALA A 229 -10.31 -25.94 -1.47
CA ALA A 229 -9.18 -25.57 -0.62
C ALA A 229 -9.66 -25.02 0.72
N SER A 230 -8.81 -25.14 1.74
CA SER A 230 -9.08 -24.66 3.10
C SER A 230 -7.86 -23.97 3.70
N TYR A 231 -8.09 -22.88 4.43
CA TYR A 231 -7.03 -22.03 4.99
C TYR A 231 -7.36 -21.70 6.44
N ASN A 232 -6.43 -21.96 7.36
CA ASN A 232 -6.54 -21.47 8.73
C ASN A 232 -5.86 -20.09 8.83
N ILE A 233 -6.61 -19.01 8.94
CA ILE A 233 -6.09 -17.63 8.78
C ILE A 233 -6.82 -16.64 9.69
N PHE A 234 -6.30 -15.41 9.81
CA PHE A 234 -7.05 -14.30 10.40
C PHE A 234 -8.00 -13.76 9.33
N ALA A 235 -9.25 -14.21 9.33
CA ALA A 235 -10.22 -13.79 8.32
C ALA A 235 -10.64 -12.34 8.54
N LEU A 236 -10.77 -11.55 7.47
CA LEU A 236 -11.35 -10.21 7.57
C LEU A 236 -12.73 -10.28 8.26
N PRO A 237 -13.04 -9.32 9.16
CA PRO A 237 -12.32 -8.06 9.43
C PRO A 237 -11.27 -8.13 10.55
N VAL A 238 -10.78 -9.31 10.95
CA VAL A 238 -9.74 -9.42 11.98
C VAL A 238 -8.43 -8.81 11.44
N GLU A 239 -7.95 -7.73 12.07
CA GLU A 239 -6.73 -7.03 11.66
C GLU A 239 -5.48 -7.84 11.95
N ALA A 240 -5.33 -8.33 13.18
CA ALA A 240 -4.12 -9.02 13.63
C ALA A 240 -4.43 -9.95 14.83
N PRO A 241 -3.48 -10.75 15.34
CA PRO A 241 -3.70 -11.65 16.48
C PRO A 241 -4.25 -10.98 17.74
N THR A 242 -3.93 -9.70 17.97
CA THR A 242 -4.45 -8.91 19.10
C THR A 242 -5.92 -8.48 18.94
N PHE A 243 -6.51 -8.66 17.75
CA PHE A 243 -7.89 -8.27 17.44
C PHE A 243 -8.86 -9.44 17.39
N GLY A 244 -8.36 -10.68 17.28
CA GLY A 244 -9.19 -11.88 17.18
C GLY A 244 -8.39 -13.14 16.96
N THR A 245 -9.08 -14.27 16.81
CA THR A 245 -8.48 -15.58 16.61
C THR A 245 -8.54 -16.02 15.15
N ARG A 246 -7.67 -16.95 14.75
CA ARG A 246 -7.72 -17.58 13.43
C ARG A 246 -8.97 -18.46 13.27
N THR A 247 -9.42 -18.60 12.04
CA THR A 247 -10.53 -19.47 11.63
C THR A 247 -10.20 -20.22 10.36
N ILE A 248 -10.76 -21.43 10.22
CA ILE A 248 -10.69 -22.18 8.96
C ILE A 248 -11.74 -21.62 7.99
N VAL A 249 -11.29 -21.16 6.83
CA VAL A 249 -12.14 -20.68 5.75
C VAL A 249 -11.98 -21.60 4.54
N ASN A 250 -13.11 -22.00 3.95
CA ASN A 250 -13.16 -22.90 2.79
C ASN A 250 -13.56 -22.13 1.54
N ASN A 251 -12.85 -22.35 0.43
CA ASN A 251 -13.14 -21.77 -0.89
C ASN A 251 -13.48 -20.26 -0.86
N PRO A 252 -12.62 -19.40 -0.25
CA PRO A 252 -12.90 -17.97 -0.02
C PRO A 252 -12.91 -17.07 -1.27
N TRP A 253 -12.60 -17.62 -2.45
CA TRP A 253 -12.50 -16.88 -3.71
C TRP A 253 -13.85 -16.39 -4.23
N ASP A 254 -13.83 -15.24 -4.87
CA ASP A 254 -14.96 -14.78 -5.67
C ASP A 254 -14.82 -15.26 -7.12
N LEU A 255 -15.75 -16.09 -7.61
CA LEU A 255 -15.67 -16.67 -8.96
C LEU A 255 -15.81 -15.65 -10.11
N THR A 256 -16.18 -14.40 -9.83
CA THR A 256 -16.13 -13.34 -10.84
C THR A 256 -14.72 -12.79 -11.00
N ALA A 257 -14.00 -12.63 -9.90
CA ALA A 257 -12.64 -12.07 -9.88
C ALA A 257 -11.58 -13.16 -10.11
N SER A 258 -11.79 -14.34 -9.52
CA SER A 258 -10.93 -15.51 -9.58
C SER A 258 -11.70 -16.72 -10.14
N PRO A 259 -11.97 -16.78 -11.47
CA PRO A 259 -12.85 -17.79 -12.05
C PRO A 259 -12.39 -19.23 -11.85
N GLU A 260 -11.07 -19.45 -11.77
CA GLU A 260 -10.44 -20.76 -11.53
C GLU A 260 -9.92 -20.91 -10.09
N GLY A 261 -10.42 -20.08 -9.16
CA GLY A 261 -9.95 -20.02 -7.78
C GLY A 261 -8.54 -19.44 -7.65
N TRP A 262 -7.91 -19.65 -6.49
CA TRP A 262 -6.63 -19.01 -6.16
C TRP A 262 -5.39 -19.85 -6.48
N HIS A 263 -5.57 -21.10 -6.91
CA HIS A 263 -4.48 -22.07 -7.15
C HIS A 263 -4.27 -22.43 -8.62
N SER A 264 -4.86 -21.67 -9.54
CA SER A 264 -4.63 -21.76 -10.98
C SER A 264 -4.17 -20.41 -11.51
N ASP A 265 -3.28 -20.39 -12.51
CA ASP A 265 -2.95 -19.19 -13.30
C ASP A 265 -3.61 -19.21 -14.71
N GLY A 266 -4.59 -20.10 -14.90
CA GLY A 266 -5.24 -20.35 -16.19
C GLY A 266 -4.46 -21.27 -17.13
N THR A 267 -3.21 -21.61 -16.80
CA THR A 267 -2.38 -22.56 -17.55
C THR A 267 -1.96 -23.76 -16.69
N ASN A 268 -1.54 -23.49 -15.46
CA ASN A 268 -1.02 -24.43 -14.50
C ASN A 268 -1.86 -24.39 -13.23
N ASN A 269 -1.96 -25.55 -12.56
CA ASN A 269 -2.53 -25.67 -11.22
C ASN A 269 -1.41 -25.90 -10.20
N TYR A 270 -1.58 -25.37 -9.00
CA TYR A 270 -0.57 -25.38 -7.94
C TYR A 270 -1.12 -25.99 -6.64
N THR A 271 -0.28 -26.71 -5.90
CA THR A 271 -0.60 -27.18 -4.54
C THR A 271 -0.03 -26.28 -3.44
N ILE A 272 0.75 -25.27 -3.83
CA ILE A 272 1.37 -24.27 -2.97
C ILE A 272 0.60 -22.94 -3.00
N THR A 273 1.01 -21.97 -2.20
CA THR A 273 0.48 -20.58 -2.14
C THR A 273 0.80 -19.75 -3.40
N ARG A 274 0.30 -20.21 -4.56
CA ARG A 274 0.48 -19.60 -5.87
C ARG A 274 -0.76 -19.77 -6.74
N GLY A 275 -1.10 -18.74 -7.50
CA GLY A 275 -2.04 -18.81 -8.62
C GLY A 275 -2.11 -17.51 -9.39
N ASN A 276 -3.29 -17.19 -9.94
CA ASN A 276 -3.45 -16.11 -10.91
C ASN A 276 -3.14 -14.73 -10.33
N ASN A 277 -3.49 -14.48 -9.07
CA ASN A 277 -3.47 -13.13 -8.48
C ASN A 277 -2.17 -12.85 -7.72
N VAL A 278 -1.58 -13.88 -7.13
CA VAL A 278 -0.42 -13.77 -6.23
C VAL A 278 0.39 -15.06 -6.20
N TYR A 279 1.71 -14.91 -6.04
CA TYR A 279 2.63 -15.95 -5.60
C TYR A 279 3.26 -15.53 -4.27
N ALA A 280 2.89 -16.18 -3.18
CA ALA A 280 3.38 -15.90 -1.83
C ALA A 280 4.43 -16.94 -1.39
N TYR A 281 5.57 -16.47 -0.91
CA TYR A 281 6.73 -17.29 -0.51
C TYR A 281 7.57 -16.57 0.56
N SER A 282 8.55 -17.25 1.15
CA SER A 282 9.53 -16.63 2.05
C SER A 282 10.83 -16.23 1.33
N ASP A 283 11.41 -15.08 1.66
CA ASP A 283 12.66 -14.55 1.07
C ASP A 283 13.72 -14.17 2.14
N GLN A 284 14.17 -15.16 2.91
CA GLN A 284 15.09 -14.93 4.04
C GLN A 284 16.49 -14.46 3.63
N ASP A 285 16.89 -14.74 2.40
CA ASP A 285 18.20 -14.42 1.83
C ASP A 285 18.19 -13.10 1.04
N ASN A 286 17.07 -12.37 1.00
CA ASN A 286 16.91 -11.13 0.22
C ASN A 286 17.26 -11.37 -1.27
N ALA A 287 16.90 -12.54 -1.79
CA ALA A 287 17.20 -12.92 -3.16
C ALA A 287 16.26 -12.24 -4.16
N ASN A 288 15.14 -11.66 -3.70
CA ASN A 288 14.11 -11.03 -4.52
C ASN A 288 13.62 -11.98 -5.63
N ILE A 289 13.52 -13.26 -5.32
CA ILE A 289 13.01 -14.32 -6.19
C ILE A 289 12.18 -15.31 -5.37
N PRO A 290 11.24 -16.06 -6.00
CA PRO A 290 10.45 -17.05 -5.28
C PRO A 290 11.28 -18.08 -4.51
N GLY A 291 11.22 -17.98 -3.18
CA GLY A 291 11.80 -18.93 -2.24
C GLY A 291 10.80 -20.00 -1.79
N TYR A 292 10.82 -20.35 -0.51
CA TYR A 292 9.99 -21.41 0.04
C TYR A 292 8.50 -21.03 0.10
N SER A 293 7.61 -21.93 -0.31
CA SER A 293 6.14 -21.80 -0.18
C SER A 293 5.56 -23.03 0.51
N PRO A 294 4.59 -22.89 1.43
CA PRO A 294 3.90 -24.01 2.02
C PRO A 294 3.08 -24.78 0.96
N ASP A 295 3.05 -26.11 1.07
CA ASP A 295 2.31 -27.02 0.20
C ASP A 295 1.12 -27.63 0.96
N GLY A 296 -0.10 -27.36 0.46
CA GLY A 296 -1.35 -27.88 1.01
C GLY A 296 -1.69 -29.30 0.53
N GLY A 297 -0.82 -29.91 -0.28
CA GLY A 297 -1.01 -31.22 -0.88
C GLY A 297 -2.14 -31.25 -1.91
N SER A 298 -2.53 -32.46 -2.32
CA SER A 298 -3.61 -32.66 -3.31
C SER A 298 -4.99 -32.18 -2.84
N THR A 299 -5.17 -31.97 -1.54
CA THR A 299 -6.42 -31.46 -0.94
C THR A 299 -6.41 -29.96 -0.66
N LEU A 300 -5.30 -29.27 -0.93
CA LEU A 300 -5.13 -27.83 -0.69
C LEU A 300 -5.53 -27.43 0.75
N ASN A 301 -4.99 -28.15 1.75
CA ASN A 301 -5.28 -27.94 3.16
C ASN A 301 -4.14 -27.17 3.85
N PHE A 302 -4.29 -25.85 3.96
CA PHE A 302 -3.33 -24.94 4.57
C PHE A 302 -3.69 -24.68 6.04
N ASN A 303 -3.70 -25.74 6.85
CA ASN A 303 -3.97 -25.67 8.28
C ASN A 303 -2.68 -25.88 9.10
N TYR A 304 -1.91 -24.80 9.23
CA TYR A 304 -0.65 -24.81 9.98
C TYR A 304 -0.80 -24.22 11.37
N ALA A 305 0.03 -24.70 12.31
CA ALA A 305 0.09 -24.20 13.67
C ALA A 305 0.52 -22.71 13.72
N PHE A 306 0.19 -22.04 14.82
CA PHE A 306 0.57 -20.66 15.09
C PHE A 306 0.71 -20.46 16.59
N ALA A 307 1.77 -19.77 17.01
CA ALA A 307 1.87 -19.18 18.34
C ALA A 307 2.50 -17.78 18.23
N ASP A 308 2.22 -16.96 19.24
CA ASP A 308 2.62 -15.55 19.27
C ASP A 308 2.97 -15.08 20.68
N ASP A 309 3.35 -16.01 21.55
CA ASP A 309 3.82 -15.68 22.89
C ASP A 309 5.27 -15.16 22.87
N ARG A 310 5.74 -14.67 24.02
CA ARG A 310 7.09 -14.11 24.18
C ARG A 310 8.19 -15.08 23.75
N TYR A 311 8.02 -16.40 23.90
CA TYR A 311 9.05 -17.39 23.62
C TYR A 311 8.84 -18.12 22.28
N ALA A 312 7.82 -17.73 21.51
CA ALA A 312 7.57 -18.27 20.19
C ALA A 312 8.68 -17.85 19.22
N ASP A 313 9.30 -18.83 18.56
CA ASP A 313 10.16 -18.60 17.40
C ASP A 313 9.26 -18.34 16.17
N PRO A 314 9.33 -17.15 15.53
CA PRO A 314 8.49 -16.85 14.38
C PRO A 314 8.73 -17.79 13.19
N PHE A 315 9.94 -18.37 13.06
CA PHE A 315 10.26 -19.30 11.97
C PHE A 315 9.55 -20.65 12.12
N ALA A 316 9.15 -21.03 13.33
CA ALA A 316 8.36 -22.24 13.57
C ALA A 316 6.94 -22.17 12.99
N TYR A 317 6.45 -20.97 12.66
CA TYR A 317 5.10 -20.72 12.12
C TYR A 317 5.14 -20.07 10.73
N ARG A 318 6.25 -20.24 10.00
CA ARG A 318 6.45 -19.69 8.65
C ARG A 318 5.31 -20.03 7.70
N ASP A 319 4.85 -21.28 7.71
CA ASP A 319 3.81 -21.75 6.80
C ASP A 319 2.47 -21.02 7.06
N ALA A 320 2.15 -20.75 8.33
CA ALA A 320 0.97 -19.97 8.69
C ALA A 320 1.08 -18.51 8.23
N ALA A 321 2.27 -17.90 8.35
CA ALA A 321 2.51 -16.52 7.90
C ALA A 321 2.37 -16.38 6.38
N VAL A 322 3.01 -17.27 5.60
CA VAL A 322 2.91 -17.27 4.14
C VAL A 322 1.49 -17.57 3.68
N THR A 323 0.77 -18.47 4.37
CA THR A 323 -0.65 -18.75 4.09
C THR A 323 -1.55 -17.53 4.35
N ASN A 324 -1.34 -16.80 5.45
CA ASN A 324 -2.12 -15.59 5.74
C ASN A 324 -1.83 -14.48 4.71
N LEU A 325 -0.57 -14.32 4.31
CA LEU A 325 -0.16 -13.40 3.24
C LEU A 325 -0.83 -13.72 1.90
N PHE A 326 -0.84 -15.01 1.53
CA PHE A 326 -1.52 -15.50 0.33
C PHE A 326 -3.02 -15.23 0.36
N TYR A 327 -3.69 -15.56 1.48
CA TYR A 327 -5.11 -15.28 1.67
C TYR A 327 -5.40 -13.78 1.50
N MET A 328 -4.65 -12.92 2.19
CA MET A 328 -4.95 -11.50 2.23
C MET A 328 -4.71 -10.82 0.86
N ASN A 329 -3.62 -11.17 0.15
CA ASN A 329 -3.40 -10.67 -1.21
C ASN A 329 -4.54 -11.08 -2.18
N ASN A 330 -5.00 -12.33 -2.12
CA ASN A 330 -6.13 -12.76 -2.94
C ASN A 330 -7.45 -12.10 -2.52
N LYS A 331 -7.69 -11.88 -1.22
CA LYS A 331 -8.87 -11.13 -0.76
C LYS A 331 -8.85 -9.68 -1.21
N MET A 332 -7.69 -9.02 -1.17
CA MET A 332 -7.53 -7.66 -1.72
C MET A 332 -7.86 -7.65 -3.20
N HIS A 333 -7.29 -8.57 -3.99
CA HIS A 333 -7.61 -8.73 -5.40
C HIS A 333 -9.12 -8.87 -5.63
N ASP A 334 -9.74 -9.89 -5.05
CA ASP A 334 -11.16 -10.21 -5.31
C ASP A 334 -12.11 -9.10 -4.86
N LEU A 335 -11.81 -8.44 -3.73
CA LEU A 335 -12.60 -7.34 -3.19
C LEU A 335 -12.52 -6.12 -4.10
N PHE A 336 -11.32 -5.66 -4.44
CA PHE A 336 -11.16 -4.46 -5.26
C PHE A 336 -11.54 -4.69 -6.72
N TYR A 337 -11.51 -5.94 -7.22
CA TYR A 337 -12.11 -6.30 -8.50
C TYR A 337 -13.59 -5.89 -8.56
N LYS A 338 -14.36 -6.13 -7.50
CA LYS A 338 -15.77 -5.74 -7.42
C LYS A 338 -15.99 -4.23 -7.38
N PHE A 339 -15.02 -3.49 -6.86
CA PHE A 339 -15.01 -2.02 -6.86
C PHE A 339 -14.42 -1.42 -8.15
N GLY A 340 -14.03 -2.26 -9.11
CA GLY A 340 -13.61 -1.84 -10.45
C GLY A 340 -12.09 -1.80 -10.67
N PHE A 341 -11.27 -2.36 -9.78
CA PHE A 341 -9.88 -2.67 -10.07
C PHE A 341 -9.79 -3.98 -10.85
N THR A 342 -10.20 -3.91 -12.11
CA THR A 342 -10.25 -5.02 -13.08
C THR A 342 -9.05 -5.01 -14.02
N GLU A 343 -9.00 -5.94 -14.96
CA GLU A 343 -7.90 -6.10 -15.91
C GLU A 343 -7.67 -4.84 -16.78
N THR A 344 -8.75 -4.23 -17.27
CA THR A 344 -8.71 -2.95 -18.00
C THR A 344 -8.35 -1.75 -17.11
N ALA A 345 -8.54 -1.88 -15.81
CA ALA A 345 -8.07 -0.92 -14.82
C ALA A 345 -6.69 -1.28 -14.25
N ARG A 346 -5.97 -2.21 -14.89
CA ARG A 346 -4.59 -2.62 -14.59
C ARG A 346 -4.42 -3.27 -13.21
N ASN A 347 -5.34 -4.17 -12.88
CA ASN A 347 -5.16 -5.05 -11.73
C ASN A 347 -3.97 -6.02 -11.90
N TYR A 348 -3.76 -6.88 -10.91
CA TYR A 348 -2.62 -7.79 -10.84
C TYR A 348 -3.06 -9.23 -11.11
N GLN A 349 -2.80 -9.73 -12.32
CA GLN A 349 -3.18 -11.07 -12.75
C GLN A 349 -2.13 -11.65 -13.72
N THR A 350 -1.77 -12.91 -13.51
CA THR A 350 -0.92 -13.64 -14.47
C THR A 350 -1.64 -13.79 -15.82
N ASN A 351 -2.94 -14.08 -15.77
CA ASN A 351 -3.80 -14.29 -16.91
C ASN A 351 -5.09 -13.45 -16.78
N ASN A 352 -5.36 -12.65 -17.81
CA ASN A 352 -6.55 -11.80 -17.91
C ASN A 352 -7.71 -12.47 -18.66
N PHE A 353 -7.53 -13.74 -19.03
CA PHE A 353 -8.47 -14.52 -19.82
C PHE A 353 -8.87 -13.78 -21.10
N THR A 354 -10.15 -13.42 -21.23
CA THR A 354 -10.70 -12.66 -22.37
C THR A 354 -11.11 -11.23 -22.00
N ASN A 355 -10.72 -10.74 -20.82
CA ASN A 355 -11.23 -9.49 -20.25
C ASN A 355 -10.46 -8.23 -20.68
N GLY A 356 -9.34 -8.38 -21.39
CA GLY A 356 -8.51 -7.26 -21.86
C GLY A 356 -7.39 -6.88 -20.89
N GLY A 357 -6.82 -5.68 -21.05
CA GLY A 357 -5.64 -5.25 -20.29
C GLY A 357 -4.38 -6.05 -20.63
N PHE A 358 -3.33 -5.85 -19.82
CA PHE A 358 -2.08 -6.60 -19.90
C PHE A 358 -1.95 -7.45 -18.63
N GLY A 359 -1.65 -8.74 -18.79
CA GLY A 359 -1.42 -9.66 -17.67
C GLY A 359 0.06 -10.00 -17.52
N GLY A 360 0.34 -11.00 -16.69
CA GLY A 360 1.69 -11.47 -16.37
C GLY A 360 2.28 -10.78 -15.14
N ASP A 361 1.43 -10.19 -14.30
CA ASP A 361 1.83 -9.29 -13.22
C ASP A 361 1.14 -9.61 -11.89
N ALA A 362 0.89 -10.89 -11.62
CA ALA A 362 0.50 -11.36 -10.29
C ALA A 362 1.47 -10.85 -9.21
N VAL A 363 0.93 -10.55 -8.03
CA VAL A 363 1.75 -10.03 -6.92
C VAL A 363 2.76 -11.07 -6.47
N ARG A 364 4.03 -10.68 -6.40
CA ARG A 364 5.05 -11.46 -5.68
C ARG A 364 5.05 -11.02 -4.23
N ALA A 365 4.56 -11.87 -3.33
CA ALA A 365 4.39 -11.53 -1.92
C ALA A 365 5.42 -12.28 -1.06
N GLU A 366 6.40 -11.56 -0.55
CA GLU A 366 7.57 -12.08 0.15
C GLU A 366 7.35 -11.95 1.66
N ALA A 367 7.29 -13.07 2.37
CA ALA A 367 7.34 -13.13 3.82
C ALA A 367 8.78 -13.35 4.30
N PHE A 368 9.08 -13.01 5.55
CA PHE A 368 10.41 -13.15 6.14
C PHE A 368 11.50 -12.55 5.25
N ASP A 369 11.22 -11.41 4.64
CA ASP A 369 12.17 -10.80 3.71
C ASP A 369 13.41 -10.32 4.47
N GLY A 370 14.58 -10.81 4.03
CA GLY A 370 15.88 -10.62 4.67
C GLY A 370 16.54 -9.27 4.45
N SER A 371 15.92 -8.37 3.70
CA SER A 371 16.45 -7.01 3.45
C SER A 371 16.32 -6.08 4.65
N GLY A 372 15.44 -6.40 5.62
CA GLY A 372 15.17 -5.51 6.74
C GLY A 372 14.32 -6.11 7.86
N LEU A 373 14.10 -5.28 8.88
CA LEU A 373 13.19 -5.51 10.00
C LEU A 373 12.30 -4.26 10.18
N ASN A 374 11.23 -4.39 10.95
CA ASN A 374 10.39 -3.28 11.42
C ASN A 374 9.75 -2.41 10.32
N ASN A 375 9.52 -2.99 9.14
CA ASN A 375 9.05 -2.30 7.95
C ASN A 375 8.23 -3.28 7.07
N ALA A 376 7.65 -2.78 6.00
CA ALA A 376 7.08 -3.52 4.88
C ALA A 376 7.12 -2.58 3.66
N ASN A 377 7.13 -3.14 2.45
CA ASN A 377 7.14 -2.30 1.27
C ASN A 377 6.37 -2.91 0.10
N PHE A 378 6.05 -2.05 -0.86
CA PHE A 378 5.43 -2.44 -2.11
C PHE A 378 6.03 -1.68 -3.30
N SER A 379 6.51 -2.42 -4.29
CA SER A 379 6.77 -1.91 -5.63
C SER A 379 5.60 -2.28 -6.54
N SER A 380 4.96 -1.28 -7.16
CA SER A 380 3.73 -1.48 -7.96
C SER A 380 3.92 -2.16 -9.31
N GLY A 381 5.16 -2.49 -9.66
CA GLY A 381 5.54 -2.83 -11.03
C GLY A 381 5.34 -1.65 -11.97
N TYR A 382 5.55 -1.88 -13.27
CA TYR A 382 5.41 -0.85 -14.29
C TYR A 382 5.06 -1.46 -15.64
N GLU A 383 4.44 -0.64 -16.49
CA GLU A 383 4.26 -0.91 -17.91
C GLU A 383 5.33 -0.14 -18.69
N ARG A 384 6.02 -0.80 -19.62
CA ARG A 384 6.93 -0.13 -20.55
C ARG A 384 6.57 -0.43 -21.99
N ILE A 385 6.82 0.55 -22.87
CA ILE A 385 6.75 0.34 -24.32
C ILE A 385 8.17 0.07 -24.79
N THR A 386 8.47 -1.14 -25.25
CA THR A 386 9.79 -1.49 -25.79
C THR A 386 10.10 -0.69 -27.06
N THR A 387 11.37 -0.66 -27.48
CA THR A 387 11.78 -0.04 -28.75
C THR A 387 11.12 -0.66 -29.99
N ALA A 388 10.55 -1.86 -29.86
CA ALA A 388 9.77 -2.51 -30.92
C ALA A 388 8.27 -2.13 -30.89
N GLY A 389 7.85 -1.24 -29.99
CA GLY A 389 6.45 -0.84 -29.82
C GLY A 389 5.58 -1.85 -29.07
N VAL A 390 6.18 -2.87 -28.44
CA VAL A 390 5.46 -3.88 -27.64
C VAL A 390 5.39 -3.43 -26.20
N ILE A 391 4.20 -3.51 -25.59
CA ILE A 391 4.00 -3.27 -24.16
C ILE A 391 4.45 -4.48 -23.36
N GLN A 392 5.26 -4.25 -22.33
CA GLN A 392 5.67 -5.25 -21.35
C GLN A 392 5.29 -4.78 -19.95
N VAL A 393 4.82 -5.70 -19.13
CA VAL A 393 4.47 -5.44 -17.74
C VAL A 393 5.50 -6.12 -16.85
N LEU A 394 5.95 -5.41 -15.82
CA LEU A 394 6.69 -6.01 -14.71
C LEU A 394 5.74 -6.26 -13.55
N ALA A 395 5.80 -7.48 -13.00
CA ALA A 395 5.08 -7.86 -11.80
C ALA A 395 5.45 -6.97 -10.59
N PRO A 396 4.49 -6.63 -9.73
CA PRO A 396 4.76 -5.93 -8.49
C PRO A 396 5.42 -6.87 -7.46
N ARG A 397 6.01 -6.29 -6.42
CA ARG A 397 6.63 -7.02 -5.30
C ARG A 397 6.20 -6.40 -3.97
N MET A 398 5.71 -7.23 -3.07
CA MET A 398 5.38 -6.89 -1.69
C MET A 398 6.37 -7.60 -0.77
N GLN A 399 6.97 -6.88 0.18
CA GLN A 399 7.94 -7.45 1.11
C GLN A 399 7.50 -7.22 2.55
N MET A 400 7.38 -8.31 3.30
CA MET A 400 6.87 -8.33 4.67
C MET A 400 7.99 -8.77 5.62
N TYR A 401 8.28 -7.93 6.61
CA TYR A 401 9.41 -8.16 7.51
C TYR A 401 9.01 -8.72 8.88
N LEU A 402 10.03 -9.19 9.61
CA LEU A 402 9.95 -9.42 11.04
C LEU A 402 10.10 -8.10 11.80
N TYR A 403 9.47 -8.05 12.98
CA TYR A 403 9.44 -6.90 13.87
C TYR A 403 10.04 -7.28 15.22
N ASP A 404 11.03 -6.50 15.62
CA ASP A 404 11.68 -6.61 16.91
C ASP A 404 10.65 -6.41 18.03
N ARG A 405 10.67 -7.30 19.02
CA ARG A 405 9.95 -7.04 20.26
C ARG A 405 10.64 -5.92 21.05
N THR A 406 9.89 -5.30 21.95
CA THR A 406 10.52 -4.41 22.95
C THR A 406 11.52 -5.21 23.80
N GLN A 407 12.75 -4.70 23.90
CA GLN A 407 13.76 -5.25 24.80
C GLN A 407 13.92 -4.40 26.06
N THR A 408 14.17 -5.04 27.20
CA THR A 408 14.46 -4.38 28.48
C THR A 408 15.70 -4.98 29.10
N ALA A 409 16.29 -4.35 30.12
CA ALA A 409 17.43 -4.93 30.82
C ALA A 409 17.13 -6.31 31.46
N ALA A 410 15.86 -6.56 31.84
CA ALA A 410 15.42 -7.84 32.37
C ALA A 410 15.11 -8.88 31.27
N ASP A 411 14.87 -8.41 30.05
CA ASP A 411 14.47 -9.25 28.92
C ASP A 411 15.11 -8.77 27.60
N PRO A 412 16.45 -8.83 27.48
CA PRO A 412 17.17 -8.28 26.34
C PRO A 412 16.93 -9.12 25.07
N ILE A 413 17.02 -8.50 23.88
CA ILE A 413 17.23 -9.24 22.64
C ILE A 413 18.71 -9.53 22.53
N VAL A 414 19.06 -10.81 22.65
CA VAL A 414 20.45 -11.23 22.75
C VAL A 414 20.90 -11.71 21.39
N ARG A 415 21.98 -11.11 20.90
CA ARG A 415 22.55 -11.38 19.57
C ARG A 415 23.93 -12.07 19.63
N TYR A 416 24.35 -12.49 20.83
CA TYR A 416 25.60 -13.19 21.04
C TYR A 416 25.54 -14.14 22.24
N GLN A 417 26.46 -15.11 22.28
CA GLN A 417 26.69 -15.98 23.42
C GLN A 417 28.20 -16.22 23.57
N TYR A 418 28.72 -16.16 24.81
CA TYR A 418 30.07 -16.62 25.09
C TYR A 418 30.14 -18.14 25.15
N ASN A 419 31.20 -18.71 24.58
CA ASN A 419 31.53 -20.13 24.66
C ASN A 419 32.74 -20.36 25.59
N ALA A 420 33.67 -19.41 25.67
CA ALA A 420 34.83 -19.45 26.56
C ALA A 420 35.37 -18.03 26.84
N PRO A 421 36.07 -17.81 27.98
CA PRO A 421 36.25 -18.73 29.12
C PRO A 421 34.97 -18.85 29.96
N ALA A 422 34.89 -19.85 30.85
CA ALA A 422 33.70 -20.10 31.69
C ALA A 422 33.29 -18.89 32.57
N THR A 423 34.24 -18.03 32.93
CA THR A 423 34.00 -16.76 33.64
C THR A 423 33.23 -15.75 32.80
N ALA A 424 33.32 -15.82 31.48
CA ALA A 424 32.52 -15.01 30.56
C ALA A 424 31.15 -15.64 30.29
N VAL A 425 31.07 -16.96 30.14
CA VAL A 425 29.81 -17.71 29.90
C VAL A 425 28.76 -17.46 31.00
N SER A 426 29.20 -17.28 32.25
CA SER A 426 28.33 -17.03 33.40
C SER A 426 27.88 -15.58 33.57
N ARG A 427 28.31 -14.67 32.69
CA ARG A 427 27.93 -13.25 32.77
C ARG A 427 26.45 -13.05 32.41
N PRO A 428 25.80 -12.04 33.00
CA PRO A 428 24.44 -11.69 32.62
C PRO A 428 24.39 -11.24 31.15
N LYS A 429 23.32 -11.62 30.47
CA LYS A 429 23.06 -11.15 29.10
C LYS A 429 22.74 -9.65 29.14
N VAL A 430 23.23 -8.90 28.16
CA VAL A 430 23.00 -7.45 28.05
C VAL A 430 22.18 -7.11 26.80
N LEU A 431 21.64 -5.90 26.77
CA LEU A 431 20.99 -5.34 25.58
C LEU A 431 21.98 -5.32 24.41
N THR A 432 21.47 -5.61 23.21
CA THR A 432 22.25 -5.46 21.97
C THR A 432 21.44 -4.72 20.92
N GLY A 433 22.15 -4.04 20.01
CA GLY A 433 21.59 -3.47 18.79
C GLY A 433 21.92 -4.36 17.59
N GLY A 434 21.03 -4.39 16.60
CA GLY A 434 21.28 -5.04 15.31
C GLY A 434 21.98 -4.13 14.30
N ALA A 435 22.30 -4.69 13.14
CA ALA A 435 22.71 -3.95 11.96
C ALA A 435 21.61 -4.03 10.90
N SER A 436 21.34 -2.92 10.21
CA SER A 436 20.42 -2.87 9.07
C SER A 436 21.09 -3.35 7.77
N PHE A 437 22.19 -4.09 7.89
CA PHE A 437 23.09 -4.48 6.80
C PHE A 437 23.80 -5.77 7.16
N GLY A 438 24.36 -6.44 6.17
CA GLY A 438 24.79 -7.83 6.33
C GLY A 438 23.60 -8.78 6.50
N PRO A 439 23.87 -10.08 6.67
CA PRO A 439 22.81 -11.08 6.77
C PRO A 439 22.04 -10.96 8.08
N ILE A 440 20.75 -10.62 8.00
CA ILE A 440 19.84 -10.55 9.16
C ILE A 440 19.47 -11.97 9.63
N PHE A 441 19.11 -12.85 8.69
CA PHE A 441 18.72 -14.25 8.95
C PHE A 441 19.86 -15.24 8.67
N GLY A 442 21.11 -14.79 8.80
CA GLY A 442 22.29 -15.60 8.53
C GLY A 442 22.51 -16.72 9.55
N PRO A 443 23.26 -17.78 9.19
CA PRO A 443 23.65 -18.81 10.13
C PRO A 443 24.50 -18.22 11.27
N PRO A 444 24.44 -18.81 12.48
CA PRO A 444 25.30 -18.40 13.58
C PRO A 444 26.78 -18.48 13.20
N VAL A 445 27.55 -17.45 13.54
CA VAL A 445 29.01 -17.45 13.35
C VAL A 445 29.71 -17.60 14.69
N THR A 446 30.71 -18.48 14.77
CA THR A 446 31.46 -18.75 16.00
C THR A 446 32.94 -18.52 15.77
N GLY A 447 33.59 -17.76 16.65
CA GLY A 447 35.01 -17.46 16.53
C GLY A 447 35.59 -16.87 17.81
N ASP A 448 36.91 -16.83 17.88
CA ASP A 448 37.58 -16.10 18.96
C ASP A 448 37.42 -14.60 18.73
N LEU A 449 37.29 -13.85 19.83
CA LEU A 449 37.24 -12.40 19.80
C LEU A 449 38.66 -11.84 19.55
N ALA A 450 38.76 -10.80 18.72
CA ALA A 450 40.00 -10.09 18.46
C ALA A 450 39.76 -8.58 18.36
N LEU A 451 40.68 -7.78 18.92
CA LEU A 451 40.62 -6.32 18.80
C LEU A 451 41.05 -5.89 17.40
N SER A 452 40.28 -5.01 16.77
CA SER A 452 40.70 -4.34 15.54
C SER A 452 41.87 -3.39 15.80
N VAL A 453 42.78 -3.26 14.83
CA VAL A 453 43.86 -2.25 14.82
C VAL A 453 43.85 -1.55 13.46
N PRO A 454 43.45 -0.26 13.37
CA PRO A 454 43.05 0.62 14.48
C PRO A 454 41.73 0.20 15.15
N THR A 455 41.54 0.63 16.40
CA THR A 455 40.41 0.22 17.26
C THR A 455 39.04 0.64 16.75
N ASP A 456 38.97 1.64 15.88
CA ASP A 456 37.75 2.10 15.25
C ASP A 456 37.51 1.47 13.86
N ALA A 457 38.48 0.74 13.31
CA ALA A 457 38.43 0.18 11.95
C ALA A 457 38.06 1.19 10.84
N CYS A 458 38.25 2.50 11.06
CA CYS A 458 37.95 3.49 10.03
C CYS A 458 38.98 3.48 8.90
N THR A 459 40.21 3.13 9.24
CA THR A 459 41.22 2.68 8.28
C THR A 459 41.25 1.15 8.29
N ALA A 460 41.44 0.54 7.12
CA ALA A 460 41.49 -0.91 6.97
C ALA A 460 42.54 -1.53 7.92
N PRO A 461 42.14 -2.51 8.77
CA PRO A 461 43.09 -3.32 9.53
C PRO A 461 44.02 -4.09 8.59
N ALA A 462 45.18 -4.51 9.12
CA ALA A 462 46.14 -5.28 8.33
C ALA A 462 45.48 -6.54 7.74
N ALA A 463 45.72 -6.82 6.46
CA ALA A 463 45.13 -7.97 5.77
C ALA A 463 45.44 -9.28 6.53
N GLY A 464 44.41 -10.09 6.77
CA GLY A 464 44.51 -11.36 7.50
C GLY A 464 44.58 -11.25 9.03
N SER A 465 44.67 -10.04 9.59
CA SER A 465 44.77 -9.84 11.05
C SER A 465 43.53 -10.32 11.83
N LEU A 466 42.38 -10.45 11.16
CA LEU A 466 41.12 -10.86 11.76
C LEU A 466 40.60 -12.20 11.21
N THR A 467 41.43 -12.96 10.50
CA THR A 467 41.05 -14.23 9.85
C THR A 467 40.36 -15.20 10.81
N ASN A 468 39.11 -15.56 10.52
CA ASN A 468 38.26 -16.46 11.32
C ASN A 468 38.00 -15.96 12.76
N LYS A 469 38.10 -14.64 12.99
CA LYS A 469 37.83 -14.00 14.28
C LYS A 469 36.54 -13.17 14.23
N ILE A 470 35.96 -12.95 15.42
CA ILE A 470 34.93 -11.94 15.62
C ILE A 470 35.62 -10.66 16.07
N ALA A 471 35.57 -9.62 15.26
CA ALA A 471 36.29 -8.38 15.52
C ALA A 471 35.54 -7.51 16.53
N ILE A 472 36.28 -6.93 17.48
CA ILE A 472 35.78 -5.95 18.45
C ILE A 472 36.34 -4.57 18.09
N MET A 473 35.47 -3.57 17.99
CA MET A 473 35.83 -2.20 17.61
C MET A 473 34.92 -1.14 18.24
N THR A 474 35.37 0.12 18.26
CA THR A 474 34.58 1.23 18.80
C THR A 474 33.60 1.82 17.79
N SER A 475 32.47 2.32 18.28
CA SER A 475 31.43 2.97 17.47
C SER A 475 31.80 4.37 16.91
N THR A 476 32.96 4.92 17.24
CA THR A 476 33.36 6.32 16.93
C THR A 476 34.15 6.42 15.63
N GLY A 477 34.08 7.55 14.92
CA GLY A 477 35.05 7.92 13.86
C GLY A 477 34.53 7.89 12.42
N CYS A 478 33.71 6.90 12.05
CA CYS A 478 33.16 6.74 10.70
C CYS A 478 31.86 5.93 10.73
N GLU A 479 31.18 5.80 9.59
CA GLU A 479 29.93 5.02 9.47
C GLU A 479 30.10 3.54 9.83
N TYR A 480 29.05 2.88 10.31
CA TYR A 480 29.12 1.49 10.76
C TYR A 480 29.44 0.51 9.64
N GLY A 481 28.82 0.65 8.46
CA GLY A 481 29.07 -0.25 7.33
C GLY A 481 30.53 -0.28 6.91
N LEU A 482 31.19 0.87 6.85
CA LEU A 482 32.61 0.96 6.46
C LEU A 482 33.51 0.22 7.45
N LYS A 483 33.26 0.36 8.76
CA LYS A 483 34.03 -0.32 9.81
C LYS A 483 33.93 -1.84 9.68
N VAL A 484 32.70 -2.33 9.51
CA VAL A 484 32.42 -3.76 9.39
C VAL A 484 33.01 -4.30 8.09
N LEU A 485 32.88 -3.57 6.98
CA LEU A 485 33.49 -3.92 5.70
C LEU A 485 35.02 -4.00 5.80
N ASN A 486 35.65 -3.04 6.46
CA ASN A 486 37.11 -3.06 6.67
C ASN A 486 37.54 -4.28 7.49
N ALA A 487 36.81 -4.65 8.54
CA ALA A 487 37.08 -5.84 9.32
C ALA A 487 36.85 -7.14 8.52
N GLN A 488 35.77 -7.19 7.73
CA GLN A 488 35.49 -8.28 6.79
C GLN A 488 36.65 -8.49 5.82
N ASN A 489 37.13 -7.41 5.19
CA ASN A 489 38.26 -7.44 4.26
C ASN A 489 39.58 -7.87 4.93
N ALA A 490 39.71 -7.68 6.24
CA ALA A 490 40.81 -8.19 7.05
C ALA A 490 40.64 -9.64 7.52
N GLY A 491 39.54 -10.31 7.13
CA GLY A 491 39.27 -11.74 7.36
C GLY A 491 38.28 -12.04 8.50
N ALA A 492 37.66 -11.03 9.09
CA ALA A 492 36.67 -11.24 10.15
C ALA A 492 35.44 -12.01 9.64
N ILE A 493 34.88 -12.87 10.50
CA ILE A 493 33.66 -13.63 10.23
C ILE A 493 32.43 -13.08 10.95
N GLY A 494 32.61 -12.06 11.79
CA GLY A 494 31.57 -11.33 12.49
C GLY A 494 32.15 -10.12 13.22
N VAL A 495 31.30 -9.16 13.60
CA VAL A 495 31.75 -7.92 14.25
C VAL A 495 30.89 -7.56 15.46
N ILE A 496 31.53 -7.12 16.55
CA ILE A 496 30.89 -6.46 17.68
C ILE A 496 31.42 -5.04 17.76
N VAL A 497 30.53 -4.08 17.56
CA VAL A 497 30.83 -2.65 17.73
C VAL A 497 30.36 -2.22 19.12
N TYR A 498 31.26 -1.77 19.98
CA TYR A 498 30.88 -1.27 21.29
C TYR A 498 30.86 0.26 21.36
N ARG A 499 29.95 0.79 22.18
CA ARG A 499 29.80 2.24 22.39
C ARG A 499 30.60 2.69 23.60
N PRO A 500 31.72 3.41 23.45
CA PRO A 500 32.58 3.76 24.59
C PRO A 500 31.96 4.81 25.54
N SER A 501 30.88 5.49 25.14
CA SER A 501 30.27 6.59 25.90
C SER A 501 28.96 6.24 26.61
N THR A 502 28.32 5.10 26.32
CA THR A 502 27.00 4.77 26.85
C THR A 502 26.72 3.27 26.84
N ASP A 503 25.94 2.78 27.80
CA ASP A 503 25.48 1.39 27.87
C ASP A 503 24.27 1.09 26.98
N THR A 504 23.61 2.10 26.44
CA THR A 504 22.48 1.92 25.53
C THR A 504 23.00 1.55 24.14
N PRO A 505 22.75 0.33 23.62
CA PRO A 505 23.13 -0.01 22.25
C PRO A 505 22.36 0.85 21.24
N ALA A 506 22.89 0.96 20.02
CA ALA A 506 22.22 1.62 18.90
C ALA A 506 21.97 0.63 17.77
N SER A 507 20.92 0.86 16.98
CA SER A 507 20.79 0.22 15.67
C SER A 507 21.89 0.77 14.75
N MET A 508 22.58 -0.12 14.04
CA MET A 508 23.67 0.28 13.15
C MET A 508 23.14 0.42 11.72
N GLY A 509 23.07 1.66 11.24
CA GLY A 509 22.76 1.96 9.83
C GLY A 509 23.94 1.60 8.92
N GLY A 510 23.63 1.07 7.73
CA GLY A 510 24.63 0.63 6.76
C GLY A 510 25.51 1.73 6.18
N GLY A 511 24.99 2.95 6.05
CA GLY A 511 25.70 4.03 5.36
C GLY A 511 26.03 3.65 3.92
N THR A 512 27.11 4.21 3.36
CA THR A 512 27.53 3.98 1.97
C THR A 512 28.12 2.59 1.71
N SER A 513 28.61 1.92 2.76
CA SER A 513 29.39 0.67 2.64
C SER A 513 28.73 -0.58 3.23
N GLY A 514 27.58 -0.46 3.91
CA GLY A 514 26.97 -1.57 4.67
C GLY A 514 26.48 -2.73 3.80
N ASN A 515 26.01 -2.41 2.62
CA ASN A 515 25.71 -3.30 1.50
C ASN A 515 26.81 -4.28 1.02
N GLN A 516 28.09 -3.92 1.15
CA GLN A 516 29.23 -4.83 0.87
C GLN A 516 29.46 -5.84 1.99
N VAL A 517 28.78 -5.63 3.13
CA VAL A 517 28.95 -6.49 4.29
C VAL A 517 28.14 -7.76 4.07
N THR A 518 28.81 -8.88 4.24
CA THR A 518 28.29 -10.24 4.13
C THR A 518 28.43 -11.02 5.45
N ILE A 519 29.00 -10.38 6.48
CA ILE A 519 29.18 -10.94 7.83
C ILE A 519 28.21 -10.29 8.83
N PRO A 520 27.74 -11.01 9.85
CA PRO A 520 26.85 -10.43 10.85
C PRO A 520 27.59 -9.42 11.75
N ALA A 521 26.87 -8.37 12.15
CA ALA A 521 27.38 -7.34 13.04
C ALA A 521 26.36 -6.98 14.12
N ILE A 522 26.85 -6.76 15.35
CA ILE A 522 26.02 -6.34 16.48
C ILE A 522 26.60 -5.10 17.17
N ASN A 523 25.73 -4.35 17.83
CA ASN A 523 26.11 -3.23 18.67
C ASN A 523 25.94 -3.58 20.15
N ILE A 524 26.88 -3.15 21.00
CA ILE A 524 26.84 -3.39 22.44
C ILE A 524 27.21 -2.15 23.24
N GLY A 525 26.70 -2.08 24.48
CA GLY A 525 26.96 -0.99 25.41
C GLY A 525 28.41 -0.95 25.93
N LYS A 526 28.77 0.18 26.52
CA LYS A 526 30.09 0.49 27.09
C LYS A 526 30.63 -0.60 28.01
N THR A 527 29.89 -0.95 29.06
CA THR A 527 30.35 -1.80 30.16
C THR A 527 30.77 -3.18 29.66
N GLU A 528 29.96 -3.78 28.79
CA GLU A 528 30.26 -5.11 28.25
C GLU A 528 31.35 -5.06 27.17
N GLY A 529 31.38 -4.00 26.36
CA GLY A 529 32.46 -3.76 25.39
C GLY A 529 33.83 -3.59 26.05
N GLU A 530 33.91 -2.74 27.08
CA GLU A 530 35.15 -2.51 27.84
C GLU A 530 35.60 -3.77 28.59
N PHE A 531 34.66 -4.61 29.06
CA PHE A 531 34.99 -5.92 29.61
C PHE A 531 35.68 -6.81 28.57
N MET A 532 35.10 -6.97 27.37
CA MET A 532 35.72 -7.74 26.28
C MET A 532 37.13 -7.21 25.95
N VAL A 533 37.27 -5.89 25.83
CA VAL A 533 38.56 -5.24 25.54
C VAL A 533 39.59 -5.49 26.63
N ALA A 534 39.21 -5.38 27.91
CA ALA A 534 40.10 -5.60 29.03
C ALA A 534 40.58 -7.06 29.11
N GLN A 535 39.70 -8.04 28.86
CA GLN A 535 40.09 -9.46 28.83
C GLN A 535 41.10 -9.74 27.71
N LEU A 536 40.84 -9.22 26.50
CA LEU A 536 41.72 -9.39 25.34
C LEU A 536 43.09 -8.73 25.55
N ASN A 537 43.13 -7.50 26.09
CA ASN A 537 44.39 -6.82 26.43
C ASN A 537 45.15 -7.53 27.56
N GLY A 538 44.45 -8.23 28.45
CA GLY A 538 45.03 -9.10 29.48
C GLY A 538 45.56 -10.44 28.96
N GLY A 539 45.47 -10.70 27.65
CA GLY A 539 45.93 -11.95 27.03
C GLY A 539 44.94 -13.13 27.16
N THR A 540 43.70 -12.87 27.56
CA THR A 540 42.67 -13.91 27.67
C THR A 540 42.05 -14.20 26.32
N THR A 541 42.09 -15.45 25.86
CA THR A 541 41.34 -15.88 24.67
C THR A 541 39.87 -16.03 25.01
N MET A 542 39.03 -15.23 24.36
CA MET A 542 37.58 -15.32 24.47
C MET A 542 36.99 -15.89 23.18
N ASN A 543 36.00 -16.78 23.30
CA ASN A 543 35.27 -17.34 22.16
C ASN A 543 33.78 -17.02 22.31
N ALA A 544 33.14 -16.61 21.21
CA ALA A 544 31.73 -16.27 21.19
C ALA A 544 31.05 -16.75 19.90
N THR A 545 29.74 -16.87 19.96
CA THR A 545 28.85 -17.09 18.82
C THR A 545 27.98 -15.86 18.65
N LEU A 546 27.91 -15.29 17.44
CA LEU A 546 26.87 -14.31 17.09
C LEU A 546 25.67 -15.07 16.54
N ASN A 547 24.53 -14.91 17.19
CA ASN A 547 23.26 -15.52 16.82
C ASN A 547 22.12 -14.66 17.38
N VAL A 548 21.10 -14.37 16.57
CA VAL A 548 19.99 -13.52 16.98
C VAL A 548 18.89 -14.37 17.63
N ASP A 549 18.51 -14.01 18.85
CA ASP A 549 17.28 -14.53 19.48
C ASP A 549 16.05 -13.83 18.91
N PHE A 550 15.40 -14.46 17.93
CA PHE A 550 14.14 -14.00 17.33
C PHE A 550 12.91 -14.32 18.18
N SER A 551 13.06 -14.94 19.36
CA SER A 551 11.91 -15.32 20.17
C SER A 551 11.05 -14.11 20.53
N GLY A 552 9.76 -14.22 20.26
CA GLY A 552 8.76 -13.18 20.51
C GLY A 552 8.73 -12.05 19.49
N PHE A 553 9.53 -12.13 18.41
CA PHE A 553 9.41 -11.22 17.28
C PHE A 553 8.07 -11.44 16.59
N LYS A 554 7.49 -10.35 16.09
CA LYS A 554 6.21 -10.38 15.38
C LYS A 554 6.47 -10.41 13.89
N HIS A 555 5.56 -11.01 13.11
CA HIS A 555 5.67 -11.03 11.65
C HIS A 555 4.52 -10.23 11.04
N SER A 556 4.81 -9.29 10.14
CA SER A 556 3.79 -8.40 9.54
C SER A 556 2.80 -9.13 8.62
N SER A 557 3.16 -10.29 8.05
CA SER A 557 2.18 -11.18 7.37
C SER A 557 1.05 -11.72 8.26
N PHE A 558 1.06 -11.49 9.58
CA PHE A 558 -0.11 -11.74 10.45
C PHE A 558 -0.95 -10.48 10.72
N ASP A 559 -0.49 -9.31 10.27
CA ASP A 559 -1.23 -8.04 10.35
C ASP A 559 -1.86 -7.75 8.98
N ASN A 560 -3.13 -8.10 8.83
CA ASN A 560 -3.92 -7.81 7.64
C ASN A 560 -4.04 -6.31 7.36
N GLY A 561 -3.89 -5.45 8.37
CA GLY A 561 -3.84 -3.99 8.19
C GLY A 561 -2.59 -3.58 7.40
N ILE A 562 -1.42 -4.12 7.74
CA ILE A 562 -0.19 -3.86 6.99
C ILE A 562 -0.26 -4.45 5.58
N ILE A 563 -0.73 -5.69 5.43
CA ILE A 563 -0.84 -6.30 4.08
C ILE A 563 -1.80 -5.50 3.20
N ALA A 564 -2.93 -5.04 3.76
CA ALA A 564 -3.88 -4.18 3.04
C ALA A 564 -3.27 -2.82 2.67
N HIS A 565 -2.47 -2.24 3.56
CA HIS A 565 -1.73 -1.01 3.30
C HIS A 565 -0.77 -1.18 2.11
N GLU A 566 0.09 -2.20 2.14
CA GLU A 566 1.05 -2.45 1.06
C GLU A 566 0.36 -2.72 -0.28
N TYR A 567 -0.70 -3.53 -0.30
CA TYR A 567 -1.48 -3.74 -1.53
C TYR A 567 -2.18 -2.46 -1.99
N GLY A 568 -2.57 -1.60 -1.04
CA GLY A 568 -3.15 -0.29 -1.27
C GLY A 568 -2.26 0.61 -2.12
N HIS A 569 -0.94 0.56 -1.92
CA HIS A 569 0.02 1.25 -2.79
C HIS A 569 -0.06 0.77 -4.24
N GLY A 570 -0.24 -0.53 -4.45
CA GLY A 570 -0.43 -1.10 -5.78
C GLY A 570 -1.70 -0.58 -6.46
N ILE A 571 -2.82 -0.60 -5.75
CA ILE A 571 -4.10 -0.07 -6.24
C ILE A 571 -3.98 1.41 -6.60
N SER A 572 -3.46 2.24 -5.69
CA SER A 572 -3.38 3.68 -5.91
C SER A 572 -2.43 4.04 -7.05
N ASN A 573 -1.28 3.37 -7.17
CA ASN A 573 -0.32 3.63 -8.25
C ASN A 573 -0.86 3.20 -9.62
N ARG A 574 -1.44 2.00 -9.73
CA ARG A 574 -1.97 1.48 -11.01
C ARG A 574 -3.15 2.29 -11.55
N LEU A 575 -4.05 2.73 -10.66
CA LEU A 575 -5.24 3.50 -11.05
C LEU A 575 -4.94 4.96 -11.40
N THR A 576 -3.85 5.52 -10.86
CA THR A 576 -3.50 6.93 -11.03
C THR A 576 -2.72 7.17 -12.33
N GLY A 577 -3.25 8.03 -13.19
CA GLY A 577 -2.52 8.50 -14.37
C GLY A 577 -2.07 7.36 -15.28
N GLN A 578 -0.76 7.31 -15.58
CA GLN A 578 -0.19 6.29 -16.47
C GLN A 578 0.07 4.94 -15.80
N GLY A 579 -0.21 4.80 -14.50
CA GLY A 579 -0.10 3.54 -13.75
C GLY A 579 1.23 3.31 -13.02
N TYR A 580 2.17 4.24 -13.13
CA TYR A 580 3.47 4.24 -12.42
C TYR A 580 4.04 5.66 -12.33
N SER A 581 4.86 5.91 -11.30
CA SER A 581 5.55 7.19 -11.02
C SER A 581 4.65 8.43 -10.88
N CYS A 582 3.35 8.23 -10.66
CA CYS A 582 2.38 9.31 -10.51
C CYS A 582 2.11 9.73 -9.07
N LEU A 583 2.50 8.91 -8.08
CA LEU A 583 2.34 9.19 -6.65
C LEU A 583 3.71 9.31 -5.98
N SER A 584 4.52 10.23 -6.50
CA SER A 584 5.89 10.43 -6.07
C SER A 584 6.06 11.74 -5.31
N ALA A 585 6.72 11.68 -4.16
CA ALA A 585 7.10 12.84 -3.37
C ALA A 585 8.10 13.76 -4.11
N ALA A 586 8.84 13.24 -5.10
CA ALA A 586 9.73 14.04 -5.93
C ALA A 586 8.97 14.96 -6.90
N ASN A 587 7.77 14.54 -7.31
CA ASN A 587 6.93 15.29 -8.25
C ASN A 587 5.87 16.15 -7.53
N THR A 588 5.35 15.66 -6.40
CA THR A 588 4.40 16.37 -5.55
C THR A 588 4.61 16.00 -4.09
N THR A 589 4.96 16.98 -3.27
CA THR A 589 5.15 16.81 -1.82
C THR A 589 3.85 16.41 -1.11
N GLU A 590 2.71 16.67 -1.75
CA GLU A 590 1.37 16.29 -1.30
C GLU A 590 0.91 14.92 -1.82
N GLN A 591 1.81 14.06 -2.29
CA GLN A 591 1.40 12.74 -2.79
C GLN A 591 0.60 11.97 -1.72
N MET A 592 -0.53 11.41 -2.13
CA MET A 592 -1.54 10.84 -1.22
C MET A 592 -1.43 9.31 -1.05
N GLY A 593 -0.39 8.68 -1.62
CA GLY A 593 -0.11 7.24 -1.66
C GLY A 593 -0.32 6.54 -0.32
N GLU A 594 0.41 6.98 0.69
CA GLU A 594 0.33 6.52 2.08
C GLU A 594 -1.08 6.63 2.67
N GLY A 595 -1.80 7.70 2.32
CA GLY A 595 -3.13 7.96 2.83
C GLY A 595 -4.21 7.06 2.22
N TRP A 596 -4.13 6.74 0.93
CA TRP A 596 -5.04 5.74 0.35
C TRP A 596 -4.80 4.35 0.94
N SER A 597 -3.54 3.97 1.16
CA SER A 597 -3.17 2.70 1.75
C SER A 597 -3.69 2.53 3.18
N ASP A 598 -3.48 3.53 4.05
CA ASP A 598 -4.04 3.53 5.41
C ASP A 598 -5.58 3.49 5.37
N TYR A 599 -6.20 4.26 4.48
CA TYR A 599 -7.65 4.28 4.32
C TYR A 599 -8.22 2.90 3.94
N PHE A 600 -7.60 2.20 2.98
CA PHE A 600 -8.04 0.86 2.60
C PHE A 600 -7.88 -0.14 3.75
N ALA A 601 -6.75 -0.11 4.47
CA ALA A 601 -6.55 -0.95 5.65
C ALA A 601 -7.66 -0.72 6.69
N LEU A 602 -7.93 0.53 7.06
CA LEU A 602 -8.96 0.89 8.03
C LEU A 602 -10.36 0.41 7.61
N MET A 603 -10.72 0.62 6.33
CA MET A 603 -12.04 0.23 5.82
C MET A 603 -12.26 -1.29 5.86
N LEU A 604 -11.22 -2.08 5.61
CA LEU A 604 -11.30 -3.54 5.56
C LEU A 604 -11.18 -4.21 6.93
N THR A 605 -10.58 -3.53 7.91
CA THR A 605 -10.44 -4.04 9.28
C THR A 605 -11.39 -3.33 10.26
N THR A 606 -12.41 -2.63 9.78
CA THR A 606 -13.50 -2.11 10.63
C THR A 606 -14.38 -3.27 11.07
N ARG A 607 -14.58 -3.41 12.39
CA ARG A 607 -15.31 -4.56 12.97
C ARG A 607 -16.81 -4.25 13.09
N PRO A 608 -17.67 -5.29 13.09
CA PRO A 608 -19.07 -5.13 13.43
C PRO A 608 -19.25 -4.40 14.77
N GLY A 609 -19.98 -3.29 14.76
CA GLY A 609 -20.26 -2.48 15.95
C GLY A 609 -19.26 -1.37 16.25
N ASP A 610 -18.16 -1.25 15.49
CA ASP A 610 -17.34 -0.04 15.52
C ASP A 610 -18.18 1.17 15.06
N THR A 611 -17.94 2.33 15.66
CA THR A 611 -18.63 3.61 15.35
C THR A 611 -17.61 4.73 15.17
N SER A 612 -18.06 5.92 14.75
CA SER A 612 -17.20 7.10 14.62
C SER A 612 -16.52 7.52 15.92
N ALA A 613 -16.98 7.04 17.08
CA ALA A 613 -16.33 7.28 18.38
C ALA A 613 -15.09 6.39 18.61
N VAL A 614 -14.92 5.31 17.85
CA VAL A 614 -13.78 4.40 17.99
C VAL A 614 -12.59 4.98 17.24
N ALA A 615 -11.67 5.58 17.98
CA ALA A 615 -10.39 6.03 17.44
C ALA A 615 -9.51 4.83 17.08
N ARG A 616 -8.91 4.85 15.88
CA ARG A 616 -8.14 3.72 15.33
C ARG A 616 -6.67 4.09 15.13
N GLY A 617 -5.78 3.35 15.80
CA GLY A 617 -4.36 3.29 15.41
C GLY A 617 -4.17 2.26 14.29
N VAL A 618 -3.02 2.30 13.64
CA VAL A 618 -2.60 1.30 12.64
C VAL A 618 -1.25 0.68 13.04
N SER A 619 -1.03 -0.59 12.68
CA SER A 619 0.18 -1.35 13.00
C SER A 619 0.48 -1.45 14.51
N THR A 620 -0.58 -1.62 15.32
CA THR A 620 -0.44 -1.77 16.78
C THR A 620 0.15 -3.13 17.17
N TYR A 621 -0.22 -4.19 16.46
CA TYR A 621 0.22 -5.56 16.72
C TYR A 621 1.75 -5.75 16.63
N PRO A 622 2.43 -5.43 15.52
CA PRO A 622 3.86 -5.68 15.42
C PRO A 622 4.68 -4.83 16.40
N LYS A 623 4.13 -3.71 16.87
CA LYS A 623 4.72 -2.87 17.92
C LYS A 623 4.48 -3.39 19.34
N GLY A 624 3.77 -4.51 19.51
CA GLY A 624 3.39 -5.04 20.81
C GLY A 624 2.44 -4.15 21.59
N GLN A 625 1.70 -3.25 20.92
CA GLN A 625 0.71 -2.38 21.55
C GLN A 625 -0.64 -3.10 21.68
N PRO A 626 -1.49 -2.71 22.66
CA PRO A 626 -2.87 -3.15 22.67
C PRO A 626 -3.60 -2.66 21.40
N SER A 627 -4.73 -3.27 21.06
CA SER A 627 -5.55 -2.87 19.90
C SER A 627 -6.11 -1.44 19.97
N THR A 628 -6.02 -0.78 21.13
CA THR A 628 -6.37 0.63 21.36
C THR A 628 -5.17 1.58 21.36
N GLY A 629 -3.97 1.06 21.10
CA GLY A 629 -2.73 1.83 21.04
C GLY A 629 -2.72 2.87 19.93
N GLU A 630 -1.78 3.81 20.01
CA GLU A 630 -1.62 4.89 19.02
C GLU A 630 -1.17 4.36 17.65
N GLY A 631 -0.37 3.29 17.62
CA GLY A 631 0.22 2.77 16.39
C GLY A 631 1.51 3.50 16.00
N ASN A 632 1.66 3.76 14.71
CA ASN A 632 2.83 4.40 14.08
C ASN A 632 2.53 5.75 13.41
N ARG A 633 1.27 6.22 13.44
CA ARG A 633 0.88 7.51 12.87
C ARG A 633 0.90 8.61 13.95
N PRO A 634 0.91 9.90 13.57
CA PRO A 634 1.00 11.01 14.53
C PRO A 634 -0.15 11.06 15.56
N ALA A 635 -1.33 10.56 15.20
CA ALA A 635 -2.45 10.35 16.10
C ALA A 635 -3.34 9.21 15.58
N LYS A 636 -4.28 8.73 16.39
CA LYS A 636 -5.32 7.80 15.92
C LYS A 636 -6.26 8.47 14.92
N TYR A 637 -6.75 7.72 13.94
CA TYR A 637 -7.82 8.16 13.04
C TYR A 637 -9.13 8.31 13.81
N SER A 638 -9.65 9.54 13.84
CA SER A 638 -10.90 9.87 14.53
C SER A 638 -11.52 11.16 13.96
N PRO A 639 -12.85 11.20 13.75
CA PRO A 639 -13.57 12.44 13.47
C PRO A 639 -13.62 13.45 14.62
N ASP A 640 -13.24 13.02 15.83
CA ASP A 640 -13.12 13.86 17.03
C ASP A 640 -11.79 14.62 17.04
N PHE A 641 -11.87 15.94 16.98
CA PHE A 641 -10.72 16.85 16.95
C PHE A 641 -9.94 16.89 18.27
N SER A 642 -10.51 16.42 19.38
CA SER A 642 -9.76 16.25 20.63
C SER A 642 -8.78 15.07 20.58
N ILE A 643 -8.99 14.13 19.65
CA ILE A 643 -8.14 12.96 19.42
C ILE A 643 -7.23 13.20 18.22
N ASN A 644 -7.76 13.78 17.14
CA ASN A 644 -7.01 14.05 15.92
C ASN A 644 -7.41 15.42 15.36
N ASP A 645 -6.56 16.42 15.62
CA ASP A 645 -6.74 17.82 15.24
C ASP A 645 -6.11 18.17 13.87
N TYR A 646 -5.61 17.18 13.12
CA TYR A 646 -4.87 17.45 11.90
C TYR A 646 -5.79 18.01 10.80
N THR A 647 -5.38 19.14 10.24
CA THR A 647 -5.98 19.83 9.10
C THR A 647 -4.98 19.94 7.95
N TYR A 648 -5.43 20.45 6.81
CA TYR A 648 -4.62 20.62 5.62
C TYR A 648 -3.36 21.45 5.87
N ALA A 649 -3.41 22.51 6.69
CA ALA A 649 -2.22 23.31 7.00
C ALA A 649 -1.07 22.51 7.67
N ARG A 650 -1.35 21.34 8.26
CA ARG A 650 -0.30 20.48 8.86
C ARG A 650 0.60 19.85 7.81
N THR A 651 0.21 19.77 6.53
CA THR A 651 1.08 19.28 5.46
C THR A 651 2.37 20.09 5.37
N ASN A 652 2.32 21.39 5.73
CA ASN A 652 3.47 22.31 5.74
C ASN A 652 4.62 21.90 6.69
N THR A 653 4.36 20.96 7.61
CA THR A 653 5.30 20.54 8.67
C THR A 653 5.36 19.03 8.85
N ALA A 654 4.54 18.28 8.12
CA ALA A 654 4.45 16.84 8.26
C ALA A 654 5.66 16.15 7.64
N VAL A 655 6.08 15.04 8.26
CA VAL A 655 7.12 14.18 7.67
C VAL A 655 6.57 13.54 6.39
N ILE A 656 7.30 13.67 5.29
CA ILE A 656 6.93 13.09 3.99
C ILE A 656 7.57 11.70 3.86
N PRO A 657 6.84 10.69 3.36
CA PRO A 657 5.46 10.75 2.89
C PRO A 657 4.40 10.45 3.97
N HIS A 658 4.74 9.71 5.03
CA HIS A 658 3.76 9.10 5.94
C HIS A 658 2.89 10.10 6.69
N GLY A 659 3.46 11.22 7.15
CA GLY A 659 2.72 12.27 7.84
C GLY A 659 1.76 13.03 6.92
N VAL A 660 2.12 13.24 5.66
CA VAL A 660 1.21 13.80 4.65
C VAL A 660 0.08 12.81 4.34
N GLY A 661 0.41 11.55 4.10
CA GLY A 661 -0.59 10.49 3.90
C GLY A 661 -1.59 10.38 5.05
N PHE A 662 -1.12 10.48 6.29
CA PHE A 662 -1.96 10.48 7.47
C PHE A 662 -3.05 11.57 7.44
N ILE A 663 -2.71 12.77 6.98
CA ILE A 663 -3.68 13.89 6.86
C ILE A 663 -4.73 13.55 5.80
N TRP A 664 -4.33 12.99 4.66
CA TRP A 664 -5.25 12.56 3.61
C TRP A 664 -6.21 11.46 4.09
N ALA A 665 -5.68 10.40 4.71
CA ALA A 665 -6.47 9.31 5.29
C ALA A 665 -7.44 9.83 6.36
N THR A 666 -7.03 10.83 7.16
CA THR A 666 -7.89 11.47 8.16
C THR A 666 -9.12 12.13 7.50
N MET A 667 -8.96 12.80 6.35
CA MET A 667 -10.08 13.40 5.61
C MET A 667 -11.02 12.32 5.05
N LEU A 668 -10.47 11.24 4.49
CA LEU A 668 -11.27 10.13 3.96
C LEU A 668 -12.00 9.35 5.07
N TRP A 669 -11.40 9.24 6.26
CA TRP A 669 -12.01 8.63 7.43
C TRP A 669 -13.22 9.43 7.91
N ASP A 670 -13.11 10.76 8.00
CA ASP A 670 -14.24 11.65 8.29
C ASP A 670 -15.36 11.49 7.25
N LEU A 671 -15.01 11.45 5.96
CA LEU A 671 -15.98 11.26 4.87
C LEU A 671 -16.72 9.92 4.99
N SER A 672 -16.00 8.86 5.36
CA SER A 672 -16.55 7.50 5.47
C SER A 672 -17.63 7.41 6.53
N TRP A 673 -17.41 8.03 7.69
CA TRP A 673 -18.43 8.10 8.73
C TRP A 673 -19.65 8.90 8.29
N LYS A 674 -19.51 9.92 7.44
CA LYS A 674 -20.67 10.63 6.86
C LYS A 674 -21.46 9.78 5.88
N TYR A 675 -20.79 8.99 5.05
CA TYR A 675 -21.48 8.03 4.20
C TYR A 675 -22.19 6.94 5.01
N ILE A 676 -21.55 6.41 6.06
CA ILE A 676 -22.15 5.42 6.96
C ILE A 676 -23.37 6.01 7.69
N GLU A 677 -23.27 7.24 8.18
CA GLU A 677 -24.39 7.97 8.82
C GLU A 677 -25.59 8.09 7.87
N LYS A 678 -25.34 8.42 6.59
CA LYS A 678 -26.40 8.62 5.59
C LYS A 678 -26.99 7.33 5.03
N TYR A 679 -26.15 6.31 4.77
CA TYR A 679 -26.52 5.12 3.98
C TYR A 679 -26.43 3.81 4.76
N GLY A 680 -26.05 3.84 6.04
CA GLY A 680 -25.88 2.67 6.89
C GLY A 680 -24.51 1.99 6.73
N TYR A 681 -24.21 1.07 7.65
CA TYR A 681 -22.97 0.29 7.68
C TYR A 681 -23.22 -1.18 7.34
N ASN A 682 -22.26 -1.82 6.67
CA ASN A 682 -22.21 -3.27 6.53
C ASN A 682 -20.83 -3.78 6.91
N SER A 683 -20.73 -4.79 7.78
CA SER A 683 -19.42 -5.35 8.15
C SER A 683 -18.71 -6.07 7.01
N ASP A 684 -19.48 -6.60 6.05
CA ASP A 684 -18.95 -7.04 4.76
C ASP A 684 -19.26 -5.95 3.72
N VAL A 685 -18.21 -5.23 3.29
CA VAL A 685 -18.33 -4.18 2.27
C VAL A 685 -18.88 -4.69 0.93
N LEU A 686 -18.79 -6.00 0.66
CA LEU A 686 -19.31 -6.61 -0.56
C LEU A 686 -20.77 -7.05 -0.44
N ALA A 687 -21.29 -7.23 0.78
CA ALA A 687 -22.64 -7.75 0.99
C ALA A 687 -23.75 -6.78 0.56
N SER A 688 -23.46 -5.47 0.49
CA SER A 688 -24.38 -4.49 -0.11
C SER A 688 -23.64 -3.31 -0.70
N THR A 689 -23.73 -3.16 -2.03
CA THR A 689 -23.19 -2.02 -2.78
C THR A 689 -23.88 -0.70 -2.46
N THR A 690 -25.00 -0.73 -1.73
CA THR A 690 -25.73 0.47 -1.32
C THR A 690 -25.42 0.94 0.10
N SER A 691 -24.67 0.15 0.87
CA SER A 691 -24.19 0.55 2.20
C SER A 691 -23.23 1.73 2.10
N GLY A 692 -23.17 2.57 3.13
CA GLY A 692 -22.34 3.77 3.15
C GLY A 692 -20.86 3.48 2.98
N ASN A 693 -20.35 2.46 3.69
CA ASN A 693 -18.96 2.04 3.57
C ASN A 693 -18.62 1.44 2.19
N ALA A 694 -19.54 0.74 1.53
CA ALA A 694 -19.33 0.30 0.15
C ALA A 694 -19.39 1.48 -0.85
N LYS A 695 -20.32 2.41 -0.67
CA LYS A 695 -20.48 3.59 -1.52
C LYS A 695 -19.25 4.50 -1.48
N VAL A 696 -18.74 4.81 -0.29
CA VAL A 696 -17.54 5.66 -0.15
C VAL A 696 -16.29 4.95 -0.66
N LEU A 697 -16.17 3.63 -0.48
CA LEU A 697 -15.05 2.86 -1.04
C LEU A 697 -15.08 2.86 -2.57
N GLN A 698 -16.25 2.64 -3.18
CA GLN A 698 -16.44 2.76 -4.63
C GLN A 698 -16.08 4.17 -5.12
N LEU A 699 -16.55 5.21 -4.41
CA LEU A 699 -16.25 6.61 -4.75
C LEU A 699 -14.76 6.91 -4.74
N VAL A 700 -14.02 6.39 -3.74
CA VAL A 700 -12.57 6.59 -3.63
C VAL A 700 -11.82 5.87 -4.77
N ILE A 701 -12.23 4.65 -5.13
CA ILE A 701 -11.66 3.93 -6.27
C ILE A 701 -11.93 4.66 -7.59
N ASP A 702 -13.14 5.17 -7.78
CA ASP A 702 -13.46 5.99 -8.94
C ASP A 702 -12.69 7.32 -8.92
N GLY A 703 -12.47 7.92 -7.76
CA GLY A 703 -11.62 9.10 -7.60
C GLY A 703 -10.17 8.85 -8.05
N LEU A 704 -9.58 7.72 -7.65
CA LEU A 704 -8.25 7.29 -8.11
C LEU A 704 -8.18 7.13 -9.64
N LYS A 705 -9.21 6.52 -10.25
CA LYS A 705 -9.32 6.41 -11.72
C LYS A 705 -9.43 7.76 -12.41
N LEU A 706 -9.87 8.80 -11.70
CA LEU A 706 -10.12 10.12 -12.27
C LEU A 706 -9.02 11.13 -11.92
N GLN A 707 -8.19 10.95 -10.93
CA GLN A 707 -7.18 11.96 -10.64
C GLN A 707 -6.06 11.98 -11.69
N ALA A 708 -5.44 13.14 -11.86
CA ALA A 708 -4.31 13.30 -12.78
C ALA A 708 -3.03 12.64 -12.22
N CYS A 709 -1.99 12.56 -13.05
CA CYS A 709 -0.67 12.15 -12.58
C CYS A 709 -0.03 13.25 -11.73
N SER A 710 0.69 12.88 -10.66
CA SER A 710 1.24 13.82 -9.67
C SER A 710 0.19 14.80 -9.11
N PRO A 711 -0.91 14.29 -8.52
CA PRO A 711 -1.98 15.11 -7.99
C PRO A 711 -1.57 15.82 -6.68
N THR A 712 -2.13 17.01 -6.48
CA THR A 712 -2.22 17.69 -5.17
C THR A 712 -3.39 17.13 -4.34
N PHE A 713 -3.51 17.50 -3.07
CA PHE A 713 -4.71 17.15 -2.27
C PHE A 713 -5.99 17.72 -2.90
N ILE A 714 -5.89 18.93 -3.48
CA ILE A 714 -6.98 19.59 -4.19
C ILE A 714 -7.41 18.75 -5.41
N ASP A 715 -6.44 18.27 -6.21
CA ASP A 715 -6.72 17.40 -7.34
C ASP A 715 -7.41 16.09 -6.91
N GLY A 716 -6.97 15.50 -5.80
CA GLY A 716 -7.58 14.30 -5.22
C GLY A 716 -9.02 14.52 -4.77
N ARG A 717 -9.30 15.61 -4.04
CA ARG A 717 -10.66 16.00 -3.62
C ARG A 717 -11.56 16.22 -4.83
N ASP A 718 -11.07 16.96 -5.82
CA ASP A 718 -11.83 17.30 -7.02
C ASP A 718 -12.11 16.06 -7.87
N ALA A 719 -11.20 15.08 -7.88
CA ALA A 719 -11.43 13.78 -8.52
C ALA A 719 -12.53 12.97 -7.83
N ILE A 720 -12.57 12.97 -6.48
CA ILE A 720 -13.66 12.35 -5.70
C ILE A 720 -15.01 13.04 -5.97
N LEU A 721 -15.03 14.37 -6.02
CA LEU A 721 -16.23 15.14 -6.40
C LEU A 721 -16.66 14.83 -7.86
N GLN A 722 -15.70 14.66 -8.77
CA GLN A 722 -15.97 14.28 -10.15
C GLN A 722 -16.54 12.87 -10.23
N ALA A 723 -16.06 11.93 -9.42
CA ALA A 723 -16.60 10.58 -9.34
C ALA A 723 -18.08 10.58 -8.90
N ASP A 724 -18.44 11.36 -7.88
CA ASP A 724 -19.84 11.53 -7.44
C ASP A 724 -20.70 12.17 -8.54
N ALA A 725 -20.18 13.20 -9.21
CA ALA A 725 -20.88 13.87 -10.30
C ALA A 725 -21.18 12.94 -11.48
N VAL A 726 -20.22 12.11 -11.89
CA VAL A 726 -20.34 11.25 -13.08
C VAL A 726 -21.12 9.97 -12.78
N GLY A 727 -20.82 9.30 -11.66
CA GLY A 727 -21.40 8.01 -11.30
C GLY A 727 -22.73 8.11 -10.53
N ASN A 728 -22.91 9.18 -9.76
CA ASN A 728 -24.04 9.33 -8.82
C ASN A 728 -24.82 10.65 -9.02
N GLY A 729 -24.55 11.37 -10.12
CA GLY A 729 -25.25 12.61 -10.47
C GLY A 729 -25.02 13.77 -9.48
N GLY A 730 -23.99 13.69 -8.65
CA GLY A 730 -23.66 14.75 -7.68
C GLY A 730 -24.51 14.70 -6.40
N ALA A 731 -25.19 13.59 -6.11
CA ALA A 731 -26.14 13.49 -5.00
C ALA A 731 -25.50 13.62 -3.60
N ASP A 732 -24.18 13.44 -3.50
CA ASP A 732 -23.42 13.54 -2.25
C ASP A 732 -22.45 14.73 -2.21
N LYS A 733 -22.40 15.55 -3.27
CA LYS A 733 -21.53 16.73 -3.42
C LYS A 733 -21.35 17.53 -2.14
N CYS A 734 -22.44 17.95 -1.49
CA CYS A 734 -22.35 18.80 -0.31
C CYS A 734 -21.85 18.09 0.95
N MET A 735 -22.08 16.78 1.06
CA MET A 735 -21.52 15.97 2.14
C MET A 735 -20.00 15.82 1.95
N ILE A 736 -19.55 15.57 0.73
CA ILE A 736 -18.13 15.48 0.36
C ILE A 736 -17.43 16.82 0.66
N TRP A 737 -17.97 17.93 0.17
CA TRP A 737 -17.40 19.26 0.43
C TRP A 737 -17.29 19.57 1.93
N LYS A 738 -18.34 19.28 2.71
CA LYS A 738 -18.33 19.52 4.17
C LYS A 738 -17.26 18.68 4.89
N ALA A 739 -17.05 17.43 4.47
CA ALA A 739 -16.02 16.59 5.09
C ALA A 739 -14.60 17.11 4.83
N PHE A 740 -14.29 17.48 3.59
CA PHE A 740 -12.97 18.02 3.23
C PHE A 740 -12.75 19.43 3.81
N ALA A 741 -13.74 20.32 3.69
CA ALA A 741 -13.66 21.67 4.24
C ALA A 741 -13.51 21.67 5.76
N LYS A 742 -14.14 20.73 6.49
CA LYS A 742 -13.95 20.55 7.95
C LYS A 742 -12.47 20.37 8.34
N ARG A 743 -11.67 19.78 7.45
CA ARG A 743 -10.24 19.52 7.62
C ARG A 743 -9.37 20.53 6.86
N GLY A 744 -9.91 21.67 6.43
CA GLY A 744 -9.14 22.75 5.79
C GLY A 744 -8.91 22.60 4.28
N LEU A 745 -9.56 21.63 3.61
CA LEU A 745 -9.47 21.45 2.16
C LEU A 745 -10.73 21.96 1.43
N GLY A 746 -11.15 23.17 1.78
CA GLY A 746 -12.32 23.89 1.26
C GLY A 746 -12.09 24.53 -0.12
N VAL A 747 -13.09 25.26 -0.61
CA VAL A 747 -13.15 25.78 -1.99
C VAL A 747 -11.94 26.63 -2.36
N ASN A 748 -11.42 27.43 -1.42
CA ASN A 748 -10.31 28.35 -1.65
C ASN A 748 -8.97 27.82 -1.10
N ALA A 749 -8.89 26.54 -0.73
CA ALA A 749 -7.63 25.93 -0.31
C ALA A 749 -6.63 26.00 -1.47
N SER A 750 -5.35 26.16 -1.15
CA SER A 750 -4.27 26.26 -2.13
C SER A 750 -3.17 25.24 -1.83
N ALA A 751 -2.79 24.48 -2.85
CA ALA A 751 -1.70 23.51 -2.78
C ALA A 751 -0.31 24.14 -2.92
N GLY A 752 -0.24 25.41 -3.29
CA GLY A 752 1.03 26.08 -3.56
C GLY A 752 1.76 25.46 -4.74
N VAL A 753 3.09 25.38 -4.65
CA VAL A 753 3.95 24.75 -5.64
C VAL A 753 4.08 23.26 -5.31
N LYS A 754 3.80 22.37 -6.28
CA LYS A 754 3.77 20.90 -6.07
C LYS A 754 5.00 20.36 -5.32
N THR A 755 6.19 20.87 -5.62
CA THR A 755 7.47 20.39 -5.05
C THR A 755 7.89 21.13 -3.77
N VAL A 756 7.04 22.01 -3.23
CA VAL A 756 7.29 22.79 -2.02
C VAL A 756 6.31 22.34 -0.94
N ALA A 757 6.84 21.90 0.19
CA ALA A 757 6.06 21.31 1.27
C ALA A 757 5.73 22.30 2.40
N ASN A 758 5.69 23.61 2.13
CA ASN A 758 5.51 24.62 3.19
C ASN A 758 4.72 25.88 2.76
N ASP A 759 4.03 25.82 1.62
CA ASP A 759 3.25 26.92 1.05
C ASP A 759 1.76 26.58 0.86
N GLN A 760 1.30 25.48 1.46
CA GLN A 760 -0.11 25.10 1.46
C GLN A 760 -0.95 26.03 2.34
N VAL A 761 -2.13 26.40 1.86
CA VAL A 761 -3.07 27.28 2.56
C VAL A 761 -4.39 26.56 2.75
N GLU A 762 -4.83 26.44 4.00
CA GLU A 762 -6.12 25.84 4.34
C GLU A 762 -7.30 26.82 4.15
N ASP A 763 -8.45 26.24 3.82
CA ASP A 763 -9.72 26.93 3.70
C ASP A 763 -10.84 26.04 4.23
N PHE A 764 -11.79 26.63 4.95
CA PHE A 764 -12.92 25.89 5.55
C PHE A 764 -14.25 26.20 4.84
N THR A 765 -14.21 26.96 3.75
CA THR A 765 -15.44 27.32 3.02
C THR A 765 -15.95 26.17 2.17
N VAL A 766 -17.27 26.08 2.05
CA VAL A 766 -17.97 25.16 1.15
C VAL A 766 -18.67 25.96 0.03
N PRO A 767 -19.03 25.34 -1.10
CA PRO A 767 -19.81 26.03 -2.13
C PRO A 767 -21.11 26.58 -1.55
N GLN A 768 -21.55 27.76 -2.02
CA GLN A 768 -22.71 28.47 -1.46
C GLN A 768 -23.99 27.61 -1.49
N GLU A 769 -24.16 26.77 -2.51
CA GLU A 769 -25.29 25.85 -2.60
C GLU A 769 -25.32 24.78 -1.49
N CYS A 770 -24.16 24.50 -0.88
CA CYS A 770 -24.01 23.57 0.23
C CYS A 770 -24.18 24.23 1.60
N ASP A 771 -24.27 25.56 1.62
CA ASP A 771 -24.37 26.42 2.81
C ASP A 771 -25.83 26.71 3.20
N THR A 772 -26.75 25.81 2.85
CA THR A 772 -28.17 25.98 3.16
C THR A 772 -28.44 25.87 4.67
N ILE A 773 -28.54 27.03 5.31
CA ILE A 773 -29.05 27.27 6.68
C ILE A 773 -30.57 26.96 6.70
N LEU A 774 -30.94 25.69 6.55
CA LEU A 774 -32.29 25.17 6.81
C LEU A 774 -32.28 23.92 7.71
N ALA A 775 -31.15 23.65 8.36
CA ALA A 775 -31.20 22.92 9.63
C ALA A 775 -31.55 23.94 10.71
N THR A 776 -32.68 23.74 11.38
CA THR A 776 -32.92 24.38 12.68
C THR A 776 -31.65 24.21 13.50
N GLN A 777 -31.09 25.31 14.00
CA GLN A 777 -30.05 25.23 15.01
C GLN A 777 -30.65 24.46 16.19
N ASP A 778 -30.35 23.17 16.27
CA ASP A 778 -30.44 22.46 17.53
C ASP A 778 -29.40 23.12 18.42
N VAL A 779 -29.92 23.98 19.29
CA VAL A 779 -29.18 24.70 20.30
C VAL A 779 -28.31 23.67 21.03
N LYS A 780 -26.99 23.87 20.93
CA LYS A 780 -26.00 23.22 21.78
C LYS A 780 -26.42 23.38 23.23
N THR A 781 -27.04 22.35 23.80
CA THR A 781 -27.16 22.17 25.24
C THR A 781 -27.17 20.68 25.59
N ALA A 782 -26.13 20.29 26.35
CA ALA A 782 -26.03 19.17 27.28
C ALA A 782 -25.71 17.74 26.76
N ASP A 783 -24.40 17.49 26.64
CA ASP A 783 -23.59 16.34 27.09
C ASP A 783 -24.01 14.87 26.93
N HIS A 784 -25.24 14.43 26.74
CA HIS A 784 -25.53 12.99 26.50
C HIS A 784 -26.76 12.82 25.60
N GLN A 785 -26.52 12.63 24.29
CA GLN A 785 -27.57 12.35 23.32
C GLN A 785 -27.70 10.83 23.14
N PHE A 786 -28.86 10.25 23.46
CA PHE A 786 -29.21 8.87 23.09
C PHE A 786 -29.20 8.74 21.56
N ILE A 787 -28.76 7.60 21.02
CA ILE A 787 -28.69 7.40 19.57
C ILE A 787 -29.62 6.26 19.17
N VAL A 788 -30.51 6.50 18.21
CA VAL A 788 -31.38 5.46 17.61
C VAL A 788 -30.72 4.93 16.34
N PHE A 789 -30.36 3.64 16.34
CA PHE A 789 -29.77 2.95 15.19
C PHE A 789 -30.83 2.09 14.49
N PRO A 790 -31.44 2.55 13.39
CA PRO A 790 -32.34 1.71 12.60
C PRO A 790 -31.59 0.57 11.93
N ASN A 791 -32.17 -0.63 11.93
CA ASN A 791 -31.71 -1.81 11.19
C ASN A 791 -32.84 -2.30 10.26
N PRO A 792 -33.04 -1.65 9.09
CA PRO A 792 -34.14 -1.96 8.19
C PRO A 792 -34.09 -3.37 7.59
N THR A 793 -32.91 -4.01 7.60
CA THR A 793 -32.72 -5.37 7.05
C THR A 793 -33.43 -6.45 7.87
N TYR A 794 -33.52 -6.25 9.19
CA TYR A 794 -34.11 -7.22 10.12
C TYR A 794 -35.41 -6.74 10.74
N ASP A 795 -35.99 -5.65 10.21
CA ASP A 795 -37.14 -4.96 10.79
C ASP A 795 -36.93 -4.71 12.29
N GLU A 796 -35.84 -4.02 12.67
CA GLU A 796 -35.55 -3.68 14.07
C GLU A 796 -34.77 -2.37 14.21
N PHE A 797 -34.62 -1.87 15.44
CA PHE A 797 -33.74 -0.76 15.77
C PHE A 797 -33.10 -0.93 17.16
N PHE A 798 -31.99 -0.24 17.38
CA PHE A 798 -31.27 -0.21 18.66
C PHE A 798 -31.27 1.20 19.24
N VAL A 799 -31.17 1.29 20.57
CA VAL A 799 -30.91 2.55 21.27
C VAL A 799 -29.55 2.43 21.95
N GLY A 800 -28.63 3.33 21.63
CA GLY A 800 -27.29 3.40 22.20
C GLY A 800 -27.00 4.73 22.88
N ASN A 801 -25.76 4.88 23.36
CA ASN A 801 -25.32 5.98 24.22
C ASN A 801 -26.16 6.11 25.51
N ILE A 802 -26.53 4.96 26.07
CA ILE A 802 -27.24 4.83 27.35
C ILE A 802 -26.27 5.16 28.49
N ASP A 803 -26.71 5.95 29.46
CA ASP A 803 -25.91 6.36 30.63
C ASP A 803 -25.55 5.14 31.49
N GLN A 804 -24.31 5.08 31.99
CA GLN A 804 -23.80 4.02 32.88
C GLN A 804 -24.52 3.96 34.25
N SER A 805 -25.44 4.89 34.53
CA SER A 805 -26.31 4.82 35.70
C SER A 805 -27.12 3.51 35.76
N SER A 806 -27.41 3.02 36.97
CA SER A 806 -28.29 1.86 37.19
C SER A 806 -29.78 2.15 36.90
N LYS A 807 -30.12 3.34 36.41
CA LYS A 807 -31.50 3.72 36.09
C LYS A 807 -31.98 3.00 34.83
N GLU A 808 -33.22 2.52 34.90
CA GLU A 808 -33.92 1.87 33.79
C GLU A 808 -34.10 2.82 32.59
N VAL A 809 -33.92 2.30 31.38
CA VAL A 809 -34.17 2.97 30.11
C VAL A 809 -35.55 2.59 29.60
N LYS A 810 -36.41 3.58 29.41
CA LYS A 810 -37.76 3.43 28.88
C LYS A 810 -37.80 3.94 27.45
N ILE A 811 -38.24 3.10 26.52
CA ILE A 811 -38.33 3.43 25.10
C ILE A 811 -39.77 3.30 24.68
N LYS A 812 -40.35 4.38 24.16
CA LYS A 812 -41.72 4.43 23.65
C LYS A 812 -41.70 4.85 22.19
N MET A 813 -42.47 4.20 21.34
CA MET A 813 -42.60 4.54 19.93
C MET A 813 -44.02 5.01 19.64
N PHE A 814 -44.15 6.12 18.94
CA PHE A 814 -45.42 6.74 18.56
C PHE A 814 -45.50 6.88 17.05
N ASP A 815 -46.71 6.80 16.49
CA ASP A 815 -46.95 7.28 15.13
C ASP A 815 -47.02 8.81 15.08
N MET A 816 -47.11 9.37 13.87
CA MET A 816 -47.21 10.81 13.65
C MET A 816 -48.50 11.44 14.18
N SER A 817 -49.52 10.65 14.56
CA SER A 817 -50.73 11.14 15.23
C SER A 817 -50.56 11.24 16.76
N GLY A 818 -49.41 10.79 17.28
CA GLY A 818 -49.13 10.72 18.72
C GLY A 818 -49.69 9.46 19.40
N LYS A 819 -50.17 8.48 18.64
CA LYS A 819 -50.65 7.20 19.20
C LYS A 819 -49.44 6.35 19.61
N LEU A 820 -49.43 5.89 20.86
CA LEU A 820 -48.42 4.96 21.35
C LEU A 820 -48.57 3.60 20.67
N LEU A 821 -47.48 3.11 20.09
CA LEU A 821 -47.41 1.88 19.33
C LEU A 821 -46.60 0.78 20.01
N LEU A 822 -45.53 1.17 20.69
CA LEU A 822 -44.65 0.26 21.41
C LEU A 822 -44.14 0.94 22.67
N SER A 823 -44.01 0.17 23.75
CA SER A 823 -43.37 0.59 24.98
C SER A 823 -42.52 -0.55 25.49
N ASP A 824 -41.24 -0.28 25.70
CA ASP A 824 -40.24 -1.21 26.20
C ASP A 824 -39.48 -0.57 27.37
N SER A 825 -39.04 -1.36 28.33
CA SER A 825 -38.28 -0.88 29.49
C SER A 825 -37.19 -1.89 29.86
N ARG A 826 -35.96 -1.40 30.06
CA ARG A 826 -34.77 -2.24 30.13
C ARG A 826 -33.70 -1.70 31.07
N GLU A 827 -32.83 -2.58 31.55
CA GLU A 827 -31.62 -2.21 32.29
C GLU A 827 -30.59 -1.52 31.39
N SER A 828 -29.76 -0.63 31.97
CA SER A 828 -28.79 0.22 31.27
C SER A 828 -27.79 -0.55 30.37
N GLY A 829 -27.49 -1.82 30.68
CA GLY A 829 -26.58 -2.67 29.89
C GLY A 829 -27.22 -3.43 28.72
N SER A 830 -28.54 -3.35 28.52
CA SER A 830 -29.24 -4.20 27.54
C SER A 830 -29.12 -3.70 26.11
N LYS A 831 -28.37 -4.44 25.28
CA LYS A 831 -28.21 -4.21 23.83
C LYS A 831 -29.32 -4.85 22.97
N LYS A 832 -30.46 -5.19 23.57
CA LYS A 832 -31.54 -5.91 22.87
C LYS A 832 -32.18 -5.02 21.79
N ALA A 833 -32.32 -5.56 20.58
CA ALA A 833 -33.02 -4.88 19.49
C ALA A 833 -34.53 -4.76 19.78
N ILE A 834 -35.15 -3.69 19.27
CA ILE A 834 -36.61 -3.54 19.24
C ILE A 834 -37.09 -3.86 17.83
N SER A 835 -37.92 -4.89 17.69
CA SER A 835 -38.47 -5.25 16.39
C SER A 835 -39.50 -4.22 15.92
N THR A 836 -39.33 -3.76 14.68
CA THR A 836 -40.30 -3.01 13.88
C THR A 836 -41.08 -3.90 12.92
N LYS A 837 -41.01 -5.23 13.08
CA LYS A 837 -41.70 -6.17 12.20
C LYS A 837 -43.21 -6.04 12.34
N GLY A 838 -43.88 -5.79 11.21
CA GLY A 838 -45.35 -5.62 11.15
C GLY A 838 -45.83 -4.18 11.33
N PHE A 839 -44.94 -3.20 11.54
CA PHE A 839 -45.32 -1.78 11.45
C PHE A 839 -45.48 -1.35 10.00
N GLN A 840 -46.38 -0.40 9.74
CA GLN A 840 -46.52 0.18 8.41
C GLN A 840 -45.28 1.00 8.05
N LYS A 841 -44.93 1.04 6.76
CA LYS A 841 -43.84 1.88 6.26
C LYS A 841 -44.17 3.34 6.51
N GLY A 842 -43.27 4.07 7.18
CA GLY A 842 -43.57 5.42 7.62
C GLY A 842 -42.58 5.99 8.62
N VAL A 843 -42.87 7.21 9.06
CA VAL A 843 -42.10 7.93 10.09
C VAL A 843 -42.76 7.73 11.44
N TYR A 844 -41.94 7.47 12.44
CA TYR A 844 -42.33 7.27 13.82
C TYR A 844 -41.44 8.10 14.75
N MET A 845 -41.96 8.42 15.93
CA MET A 845 -41.23 9.14 16.97
C MET A 845 -40.87 8.17 18.10
N VAL A 846 -39.58 8.06 18.42
CA VAL A 846 -39.05 7.22 19.49
C VAL A 846 -38.68 8.11 20.67
N HIS A 847 -39.44 8.01 21.74
CA HIS A 847 -39.19 8.69 23.00
C HIS A 847 -38.38 7.80 23.94
N ILE A 848 -37.18 8.24 24.29
CA ILE A 848 -36.23 7.54 25.14
C ILE A 848 -36.12 8.30 26.45
N GLN A 849 -36.21 7.60 27.57
CA GLN A 849 -36.08 8.17 28.90
C GLN A 849 -35.19 7.30 29.79
N GLN A 850 -34.22 7.90 30.48
CA GLN A 850 -33.43 7.26 31.52
C GLN A 850 -33.27 8.22 32.70
N GLY A 851 -33.99 7.96 33.80
CA GLY A 851 -34.10 8.91 34.89
C GLY A 851 -34.76 10.23 34.44
N ASP A 852 -34.04 11.34 34.65
CA ASP A 852 -34.49 12.71 34.32
C ASP A 852 -34.09 13.12 32.88
N LYS A 853 -33.32 12.28 32.18
CA LYS A 853 -32.93 12.51 30.79
C LYS A 853 -34.01 11.95 29.85
N THR A 854 -34.53 12.79 28.96
CA THR A 854 -35.53 12.42 27.95
C THR A 854 -35.12 12.93 26.58
N GLN A 855 -35.31 12.14 25.54
CA GLN A 855 -35.04 12.52 24.16
C GLN A 855 -36.10 11.95 23.22
N LEU A 856 -36.41 12.70 22.16
CA LEU A 856 -37.30 12.26 21.09
C LEU A 856 -36.50 12.16 19.80
N GLU A 857 -36.52 10.99 19.17
CA GLU A 857 -35.79 10.69 17.94
C GLU A 857 -36.72 10.24 16.82
N LYS A 858 -36.36 10.59 15.59
CA LYS A 858 -37.13 10.20 14.41
C LYS A 858 -36.66 8.83 13.91
N LEU A 859 -37.59 7.88 13.79
CA LEU A 859 -37.34 6.55 13.21
C LEU A 859 -38.11 6.38 11.89
N ILE A 860 -37.45 5.90 10.85
CA ILE A 860 -38.07 5.58 9.56
C ILE A 860 -38.13 4.05 9.42
N VAL A 861 -39.33 3.49 9.40
CA VAL A 861 -39.57 2.08 9.10
C VAL A 861 -39.82 1.95 7.60
N ARG A 862 -39.04 1.13 6.90
CA ARG A 862 -38.98 1.07 5.43
C ARG A 862 -39.63 -0.15 4.82
#